data_AF-A0A3D2U0G4-F1
#
_entry.id   AF-A0A3D2U0G4-F1
#
_cell.length_a   1.000
_cell.length_b   1.000
_cell.length_c   1.000
_cell.angle_alpha   90.00
_cell.angle_beta   90.00
_cell.angle_gamma   90.00
#
_symmetry.space_group_name_H-M   'P 1'
#
loop_
_entity.id
_entity.type
_entity.pdbx_description
1 polymer ?
#
loop_
_entity_poly.entity_id
_entity_poly.type
_entity_poly.pdbx_seq_one_letter_code
_entity_poly.pdbx_strand_id
1 'polypeptide(L)'
;MIDLAGDSAGKLRLDSIVIQSAVVNGTGAAAIDLRLDDVVLSDVVIDDASINGESGSAVTIALHDSKVGDLTILNSQVSGQQGAGVSVNLDGSAVGSFNVVGTESDGVALIGVSGDHGVITNVTADAAGGPIQLETLAHGLSDGDVITVDGVVGDAASNGRHVVTVVDGNNVRLDTSKLSAGINDSVTTLTVDDISLLRPGTVVPFSIGLGSERLQVLNVVGNELTVERGFDGTTPAAHSIGDDVYATERSGVYLTGGDWAIPTRVEDVTVKESRLSGDTGADGFLLSLTDSQNFRVRINDNPLLEGVRVVVDNTQIPHLNVHNNLIQNHTVGSGVLVDATDSDVNGNITDNRILSNAHDGIELKLSDSNVGGLIAGNTVNGNQGNGINFDPNSSSGLHTIDFRIGGGHVGPVEHASNSEPIAVTSPGHELRTGDLVYVQDVLGNVAANGTFHVNVLATELEQAVNLLQTTVVVDDVSEFLERESLDATTGQYDFQIRIGEEKMKVTGVDYSTNAMTVERAVAGTQVAGHSIDAPVYHDSMFELKGSSGVTSSTGVFVPGGGRISYASGGVANNVIEGNTGGAGIFANLRERTQLLGNVVANTVSNNSEGGLMVSSVGTNPVDHGGVGYSVVVGGSEAEGNTFDGNTGAGINFTLIDDAVGTFDVQHNTITRTNDDGDSSTNYAGDGVHVELIGSLVVTEAESSLNRAVIENNNIGADASTAISIAIDATQTAVPVTNSAEFESLATPFNVRIGREEMQVTNVGIAGLTVVRGVGTWPGEDHEAGDTVFTSNGGNDGRGVAVRVEEDSTVEDFYMANNNVVNNGDDGLKYLREDEGRANKVNPQAGQGRAITVLNNRFVNNGASSPLEEVEPNEFRRRGAGVDLHMGNGSIDLQDVEIVGNVIEANTGTNTSGVLVRAEADARLLVDIKDNRIRYNTADGIELSTRENDPTDRRQIGGTWVKNQITNNGAHGVQVIGRHGLYDNIPTPEVVVTPLFIGIEGVDPADGKEWGNVISHNGLDGMTVNRGGHISFA
;
A
#
# COMPACT_ATOMS: atom_id res chain seq x y z
N MET A 1 31.44 -28.91 20.94
CA MET A 1 30.08 -29.42 21.17
C MET A 1 29.79 -29.36 22.66
N ILE A 2 28.78 -28.57 23.02
CA ILE A 2 28.13 -28.54 24.33
C ILE A 2 26.72 -29.05 24.07
N ASP A 3 26.31 -30.10 24.77
CA ASP A 3 25.05 -30.80 24.55
C ASP A 3 24.37 -31.00 25.91
N LEU A 4 23.26 -30.30 26.12
CA LEU A 4 22.55 -30.22 27.40
C LEU A 4 21.06 -30.50 27.15
N ALA A 5 20.51 -31.43 27.90
CA ALA A 5 19.12 -31.86 27.78
C ALA A 5 18.43 -31.93 29.15
N GLY A 6 17.14 -31.59 29.18
CA GLY A 6 16.22 -31.97 30.26
C GLY A 6 15.97 -33.48 30.32
N ASP A 7 15.11 -33.91 31.24
CA ASP A 7 14.63 -35.29 31.29
C ASP A 7 13.11 -35.34 31.40
N SER A 8 12.55 -36.54 31.40
CA SER A 8 11.09 -36.75 31.48
C SER A 8 10.44 -36.23 32.78
N ALA A 9 11.23 -35.76 33.76
CA ALA A 9 10.73 -35.12 34.97
C ALA A 9 10.77 -33.58 34.90
N GLY A 10 11.25 -33.01 33.78
CA GLY A 10 11.13 -31.60 33.45
C GLY A 10 12.43 -30.96 32.92
N LYS A 11 12.33 -29.66 32.61
CA LYS A 11 13.38 -28.87 31.97
C LYS A 11 14.62 -28.65 32.85
N LEU A 12 15.82 -28.76 32.24
CA LEU A 12 17.10 -28.45 32.87
C LEU A 12 17.21 -26.94 33.10
N ARG A 13 17.44 -26.50 34.35
CA ARG A 13 17.58 -25.08 34.70
C ARG A 13 19.03 -24.68 34.91
N LEU A 14 19.51 -23.69 34.16
CA LEU A 14 20.84 -23.10 34.27
C LEU A 14 20.72 -21.58 34.36
N ASP A 15 21.74 -20.94 34.93
CA ASP A 15 21.79 -19.48 34.95
C ASP A 15 22.27 -18.94 33.60
N SER A 16 23.52 -19.21 33.21
CA SER A 16 24.05 -18.75 31.93
C SER A 16 25.11 -19.66 31.31
N ILE A 17 25.29 -19.52 29.99
CA ILE A 17 26.42 -20.04 29.22
C ILE A 17 27.20 -18.84 28.66
N VAL A 18 28.48 -18.71 29.04
CA VAL A 18 29.31 -17.56 28.63
C VAL A 18 30.60 -18.04 27.97
N ILE A 19 30.87 -17.56 26.76
CA ILE A 19 32.12 -17.72 26.02
C ILE A 19 32.75 -16.35 25.87
N GLN A 20 33.78 -16.07 26.67
CA GLN A 20 34.37 -14.73 26.77
C GLN A 20 35.88 -14.74 26.48
N SER A 21 36.35 -13.76 25.70
CA SER A 21 37.77 -13.57 25.34
C SER A 21 38.44 -14.84 24.85
N ALA A 22 37.69 -15.66 24.11
CA ALA A 22 38.10 -16.97 23.65
C ALA A 22 38.69 -16.89 22.24
N VAL A 23 39.73 -17.70 21.97
CA VAL A 23 40.24 -17.93 20.61
C VAL A 23 39.98 -19.39 20.26
N VAL A 24 39.05 -19.64 19.34
CA VAL A 24 38.59 -20.97 18.95
C VAL A 24 38.83 -21.16 17.46
N ASN A 25 39.62 -22.17 17.11
CA ASN A 25 39.84 -22.57 15.72
C ASN A 25 39.30 -23.98 15.53
N GLY A 26 38.22 -24.12 14.78
CA GLY A 26 37.54 -25.39 14.51
C GLY A 26 37.85 -25.90 13.11
N THR A 27 38.37 -27.13 13.01
CA THR A 27 38.57 -27.84 11.73
C THR A 27 37.36 -28.70 11.32
N GLY A 28 36.21 -28.47 11.95
CA GLY A 28 34.97 -29.23 11.75
C GLY A 28 33.84 -28.36 11.19
N ALA A 29 32.63 -28.93 11.11
CA ALA A 29 31.44 -28.24 10.59
C ALA A 29 31.10 -26.95 11.34
N ALA A 30 31.30 -26.93 12.67
CA ALA A 30 31.28 -25.74 13.49
C ALA A 30 32.44 -25.73 14.49
N ALA A 31 32.96 -24.54 14.80
CA ALA A 31 33.99 -24.36 15.83
C ALA A 31 33.35 -24.40 17.23
N ILE A 32 32.15 -23.83 17.36
CA ILE A 32 31.29 -23.93 18.54
C ILE A 32 29.94 -24.48 18.10
N ASP A 33 29.50 -25.56 18.77
CA ASP A 33 28.22 -26.23 18.53
C ASP A 33 27.55 -26.39 19.89
N LEU A 34 26.46 -25.67 20.11
CA LEU A 34 25.67 -25.65 21.35
C LEU A 34 24.28 -26.22 21.05
N ARG A 35 23.94 -27.35 21.69
CA ARG A 35 22.62 -27.98 21.61
C ARG A 35 21.94 -27.95 22.97
N LEU A 36 20.75 -27.37 23.01
CA LEU A 36 19.93 -27.22 24.22
C LEU A 36 18.55 -27.80 23.92
N ASP A 37 18.20 -28.84 24.65
CA ASP A 37 16.91 -29.54 24.55
C ASP A 37 16.22 -29.52 25.92
N ASP A 38 14.97 -29.06 26.02
CA ASP A 38 14.28 -28.92 27.30
C ASP A 38 15.09 -28.10 28.34
N VAL A 39 15.72 -26.99 27.94
CA VAL A 39 16.57 -26.19 28.84
C VAL A 39 15.96 -24.81 29.09
N VAL A 40 16.00 -24.38 30.34
CA VAL A 40 15.71 -22.99 30.74
C VAL A 40 17.03 -22.32 31.16
N LEU A 41 17.41 -21.26 30.46
CA LEU A 41 18.56 -20.42 30.74
C LEU A 41 18.16 -18.96 30.90
N SER A 42 18.84 -18.23 31.78
CA SER A 42 18.79 -16.77 31.76
C SER A 42 19.48 -16.26 30.51
N ASP A 43 20.77 -16.61 30.29
CA ASP A 43 21.57 -16.00 29.21
C ASP A 43 22.50 -16.98 28.47
N VAL A 44 22.68 -16.75 27.17
CA VAL A 44 23.77 -17.28 26.34
C VAL A 44 24.56 -16.12 25.77
N VAL A 45 25.84 -15.98 26.14
CA VAL A 45 26.68 -14.82 25.78
C VAL A 45 27.99 -15.25 25.12
N ILE A 46 28.28 -14.68 23.95
CA ILE A 46 29.58 -14.73 23.29
C ILE A 46 30.15 -13.30 23.26
N ASP A 47 31.28 -13.07 23.92
CA ASP A 47 31.85 -11.72 24.12
C ASP A 47 33.37 -11.69 23.84
N ASP A 48 33.81 -10.72 23.05
CA ASP A 48 35.23 -10.47 22.74
C ASP A 48 35.96 -11.73 22.21
N ALA A 49 35.25 -12.59 21.49
CA ALA A 49 35.76 -13.88 21.03
C ALA A 49 36.25 -13.82 19.57
N SER A 50 37.28 -14.61 19.24
CA SER A 50 37.72 -14.88 17.87
C SER A 50 37.47 -16.35 17.56
N ILE A 51 36.52 -16.62 16.67
CA ILE A 51 36.01 -17.95 16.36
C ILE A 51 36.11 -18.17 14.85
N ASN A 52 36.93 -19.13 14.44
CA ASN A 52 37.15 -19.45 13.03
C ASN A 52 36.73 -20.89 12.76
N GLY A 53 35.83 -21.11 11.79
CA GLY A 53 35.41 -22.41 11.30
C GLY A 53 35.89 -22.69 9.87
N GLU A 54 36.32 -23.91 9.58
CA GLU A 54 36.88 -24.27 8.26
C GLU A 54 35.85 -24.83 7.24
N SER A 55 34.67 -25.32 7.65
CA SER A 55 33.76 -26.04 6.74
C SER A 55 32.25 -25.80 6.93
N GLY A 56 31.84 -24.65 7.45
CA GLY A 56 30.43 -24.30 7.71
C GLY A 56 30.30 -23.04 8.57
N SER A 57 29.22 -22.92 9.33
CA SER A 57 29.05 -21.88 10.35
C SER A 57 30.07 -22.04 11.46
N ALA A 58 30.76 -20.95 11.84
CA ALA A 58 31.73 -21.01 12.93
C ALA A 58 31.05 -21.24 14.29
N VAL A 59 29.85 -20.68 14.48
CA VAL A 59 29.01 -20.88 15.66
C VAL A 59 27.65 -21.42 15.24
N THR A 60 27.24 -22.54 15.85
CA THR A 60 25.89 -23.09 15.73
C THR A 60 25.26 -23.21 17.12
N ILE A 61 24.05 -22.68 17.28
CA ILE A 61 23.23 -22.82 18.49
C ILE A 61 21.88 -23.42 18.08
N ALA A 62 21.54 -24.58 18.60
CA ALA A 62 20.25 -25.24 18.37
C ALA A 62 19.48 -25.32 19.69
N LEU A 63 18.29 -24.74 19.72
CA LEU A 63 17.35 -24.78 20.82
C LEU A 63 16.14 -25.64 20.40
N HIS A 64 15.84 -26.67 21.18
CA HIS A 64 14.62 -27.47 21.06
C HIS A 64 13.85 -27.38 22.38
N ASP A 65 12.58 -27.01 22.30
CA ASP A 65 11.68 -26.76 23.44
C ASP A 65 12.35 -26.06 24.65
N SER A 66 13.18 -25.06 24.35
CA SER A 66 14.04 -24.40 25.32
C SER A 66 13.65 -22.95 25.50
N LYS A 67 13.83 -22.44 26.73
CA LYS A 67 13.61 -21.03 27.07
C LYS A 67 14.93 -20.35 27.43
N VAL A 68 15.33 -19.36 26.64
CA VAL A 68 16.50 -18.52 26.90
C VAL A 68 16.02 -17.09 27.11
N GLY A 69 16.50 -16.41 28.15
CA GLY A 69 16.26 -14.97 28.32
C GLY A 69 16.94 -14.18 27.20
N ASP A 70 18.26 -14.00 27.28
CA ASP A 70 19.02 -13.29 26.24
C ASP A 70 20.05 -14.20 25.54
N LEU A 71 20.06 -14.19 24.20
CA LEU A 71 21.11 -14.74 23.36
C LEU A 71 21.89 -13.60 22.71
N THR A 72 23.11 -13.36 23.17
CA THR A 72 23.90 -12.17 22.79
C THR A 72 25.28 -12.54 22.24
N ILE A 73 25.63 -11.93 21.10
CA ILE A 73 26.97 -11.94 20.51
C ILE A 73 27.48 -10.51 20.45
N LEU A 74 28.60 -10.26 21.12
CA LEU A 74 29.12 -8.93 21.38
C LEU A 74 30.61 -8.86 21.01
N ASN A 75 31.00 -7.79 20.29
CA ASN A 75 32.38 -7.41 20.01
C ASN A 75 33.28 -8.57 19.53
N SER A 76 32.72 -9.51 18.77
CA SER A 76 33.40 -10.76 18.40
C SER A 76 33.76 -10.79 16.92
N GLN A 77 34.72 -11.64 16.57
CA GLN A 77 35.09 -11.98 15.19
C GLN A 77 34.73 -13.44 14.91
N VAL A 78 33.81 -13.67 13.97
CA VAL A 78 33.26 -14.99 13.69
C VAL A 78 33.35 -15.30 12.19
N SER A 79 34.34 -16.08 11.77
CA SER A 79 34.55 -16.38 10.34
C SER A 79 34.11 -17.80 9.99
N GLY A 80 33.07 -17.94 9.17
CA GLY A 80 32.76 -19.14 8.40
C GLY A 80 33.58 -19.22 7.11
N GLN A 81 33.41 -20.30 6.34
CA GLN A 81 33.99 -20.43 4.98
C GLN A 81 32.97 -20.96 3.95
N GLN A 82 31.78 -21.42 4.37
CA GLN A 82 30.77 -22.08 3.53
C GLN A 82 29.32 -21.85 4.02
N GLY A 83 29.06 -20.74 4.72
CA GLY A 83 27.74 -20.38 5.25
C GLY A 83 27.84 -19.35 6.38
N ALA A 84 26.70 -18.93 6.92
CA ALA A 84 26.63 -17.88 7.93
C ALA A 84 27.60 -18.15 9.10
N GLY A 85 28.44 -17.18 9.46
CA GLY A 85 29.40 -17.29 10.55
C GLY A 85 28.72 -17.71 11.86
N VAL A 86 27.53 -17.17 12.11
CA VAL A 86 26.64 -17.58 13.20
C VAL A 86 25.33 -18.13 12.63
N SER A 87 24.90 -19.30 13.12
CA SER A 87 23.58 -19.85 12.87
C SER A 87 22.90 -20.21 14.20
N VAL A 88 21.70 -19.68 14.41
CA VAL A 88 20.83 -20.01 15.54
C VAL A 88 19.55 -20.65 15.00
N ASN A 89 19.24 -21.85 15.49
CA ASN A 89 18.03 -22.58 15.15
C ASN A 89 17.14 -22.72 16.38
N LEU A 90 15.88 -22.31 16.26
CA LEU A 90 14.85 -22.34 17.28
C LEU A 90 13.75 -23.30 16.85
N ASP A 91 13.52 -24.33 17.65
CA ASP A 91 12.54 -25.37 17.40
C ASP A 91 11.63 -25.46 18.63
N GLY A 92 10.39 -24.99 18.52
CA GLY A 92 9.47 -24.83 19.65
C GLY A 92 10.05 -24.02 20.82
N SER A 93 10.96 -23.08 20.55
CA SER A 93 11.80 -22.48 21.59
C SER A 93 11.49 -21.00 21.78
N ALA A 94 11.64 -20.51 23.02
CA ALA A 94 11.41 -19.13 23.39
C ALA A 94 12.73 -18.41 23.70
N VAL A 95 13.03 -17.34 22.98
CA VAL A 95 14.13 -16.41 23.25
C VAL A 95 13.54 -15.05 23.60
N GLY A 96 13.96 -14.45 24.71
CA GLY A 96 13.63 -13.05 25.02
C GLY A 96 14.27 -12.12 24.00
N SER A 97 15.59 -11.95 24.07
CA SER A 97 16.33 -11.10 23.13
C SER A 97 17.38 -11.87 22.34
N PHE A 98 17.41 -11.70 21.02
CA PHE A 98 18.54 -12.08 20.17
C PHE A 98 19.32 -10.83 19.76
N ASN A 99 20.58 -10.73 20.18
CA ASN A 99 21.41 -9.54 20.00
C ASN A 99 22.73 -9.83 19.29
N VAL A 100 23.04 -9.07 18.24
CA VAL A 100 24.37 -9.01 17.61
C VAL A 100 24.84 -7.56 17.62
N VAL A 101 25.94 -7.30 18.34
CA VAL A 101 26.43 -5.93 18.58
C VAL A 101 27.93 -5.84 18.38
N GLY A 102 28.39 -4.86 17.61
CA GLY A 102 29.83 -4.60 17.41
C GLY A 102 30.61 -5.78 16.82
N THR A 103 29.92 -6.72 16.16
CA THR A 103 30.48 -8.02 15.77
C THR A 103 30.83 -8.03 14.29
N GLU A 104 31.97 -8.62 13.94
CA GLU A 104 32.36 -8.94 12.57
C GLU A 104 32.06 -10.42 12.32
N SER A 105 31.18 -10.73 11.38
CA SER A 105 30.80 -12.11 11.06
C SER A 105 30.65 -12.33 9.56
N ASP A 106 30.93 -13.56 9.13
CA ASP A 106 30.60 -14.10 7.80
C ASP A 106 29.08 -14.32 7.65
N GLY A 107 28.28 -13.32 8.01
CA GLY A 107 26.82 -13.41 8.11
C GLY A 107 26.30 -13.98 9.45
N VAL A 108 25.01 -13.79 9.67
CA VAL A 108 24.24 -14.26 10.84
C VAL A 108 22.87 -14.74 10.36
N ALA A 109 22.47 -15.93 10.78
CA ALA A 109 21.14 -16.47 10.54
C ALA A 109 20.44 -16.80 11.86
N LEU A 110 19.22 -16.31 12.03
CA LEU A 110 18.26 -16.72 13.05
C LEU A 110 17.10 -17.43 12.36
N ILE A 111 16.93 -18.71 12.64
CA ILE A 111 15.94 -19.58 12.02
C ILE A 111 15.03 -20.10 13.12
N GLY A 112 13.72 -20.01 12.94
CA GLY A 112 12.72 -20.46 13.90
C GLY A 112 11.55 -21.17 13.23
N VAL A 113 11.12 -22.28 13.81
CA VAL A 113 9.92 -23.03 13.41
C VAL A 113 9.12 -23.40 14.66
N SER A 114 7.79 -23.42 14.60
CA SER A 114 7.02 -24.10 15.65
C SER A 114 7.54 -25.53 15.80
N GLY A 115 7.72 -25.99 17.04
CA GLY A 115 8.35 -27.28 17.28
C GLY A 115 7.38 -28.44 17.19
N ASP A 116 7.37 -29.27 18.22
CA ASP A 116 6.44 -30.39 18.30
C ASP A 116 4.99 -29.92 18.12
N HIS A 117 4.27 -30.63 17.26
CA HIS A 117 2.86 -30.42 16.95
C HIS A 117 2.11 -31.75 16.95
N GLY A 118 0.81 -31.71 17.23
CA GLY A 118 -0.01 -32.90 17.20
C GLY A 118 -1.50 -32.63 17.07
N VAL A 119 -2.19 -33.61 16.50
CA VAL A 119 -3.65 -33.58 16.39
C VAL A 119 -4.26 -34.03 17.70
N ILE A 120 -5.28 -33.30 18.15
CA ILE A 120 -6.12 -33.64 19.28
C ILE A 120 -7.20 -34.61 18.79
N THR A 121 -7.06 -35.87 19.21
CA THR A 121 -8.01 -36.92 18.82
C THR A 121 -9.23 -36.96 19.73
N ASN A 122 -9.09 -36.47 20.96
CA ASN A 122 -10.17 -36.43 21.95
C ASN A 122 -9.86 -35.41 23.05
N VAL A 123 -10.91 -34.79 23.59
CA VAL A 123 -10.83 -33.93 24.79
C VAL A 123 -11.70 -34.54 25.87
N THR A 124 -11.10 -34.88 27.00
CA THR A 124 -11.77 -35.50 28.14
C THR A 124 -11.60 -34.65 29.39
N ALA A 125 -12.62 -34.63 30.24
CA ALA A 125 -12.55 -34.12 31.61
C ALA A 125 -13.05 -35.23 32.54
N ASP A 126 -12.51 -35.31 33.75
CA ASP A 126 -12.94 -36.33 34.71
C ASP A 126 -14.42 -36.10 35.08
N ALA A 127 -15.21 -37.17 35.28
CA ALA A 127 -16.68 -37.12 35.31
C ALA A 127 -17.32 -36.32 36.47
N ALA A 128 -16.52 -35.59 37.25
CA ALA A 128 -16.90 -34.86 38.44
C ALA A 128 -16.33 -33.43 38.53
N GLY A 129 -15.61 -32.92 37.54
CA GLY A 129 -14.88 -31.67 37.75
C GLY A 129 -13.53 -31.53 37.07
N GLY A 130 -12.91 -32.62 36.56
CA GLY A 130 -11.45 -32.72 36.50
C GLY A 130 -10.75 -31.85 35.44
N PRO A 131 -9.40 -31.71 35.52
CA PRO A 131 -8.62 -30.93 34.56
C PRO A 131 -8.81 -31.45 33.13
N ILE A 132 -8.79 -30.53 32.17
CA ILE A 132 -8.92 -30.87 30.75
C ILE A 132 -7.73 -31.77 30.36
N GLN A 133 -8.03 -32.92 29.77
CA GLN A 133 -7.06 -33.87 29.27
C GLN A 133 -7.23 -34.04 27.77
N LEU A 134 -6.15 -33.79 27.02
CA LEU A 134 -6.07 -34.02 25.59
C LEU A 134 -5.52 -35.42 25.31
N GLU A 135 -6.17 -36.15 24.41
CA GLU A 135 -5.66 -37.37 23.82
C GLU A 135 -4.98 -37.03 22.48
N THR A 136 -3.66 -37.21 22.41
CA THR A 136 -2.85 -36.91 21.23
C THR A 136 -1.76 -37.97 21.08
N LEU A 137 -1.69 -38.61 19.92
CA LEU A 137 -0.86 -39.80 19.73
C LEU A 137 0.64 -39.46 19.71
N ALA A 138 1.42 -40.05 20.61
CA ALA A 138 2.88 -39.94 20.66
C ALA A 138 3.39 -38.48 20.69
N HIS A 139 2.87 -37.68 21.62
CA HIS A 139 2.99 -36.22 21.59
C HIS A 139 4.39 -35.65 21.81
N GLY A 140 5.37 -36.40 22.32
CA GLY A 140 6.74 -35.86 22.54
C GLY A 140 6.90 -34.91 23.74
N LEU A 141 5.83 -34.21 24.14
CA LEU A 141 5.79 -33.29 25.29
C LEU A 141 6.34 -33.86 26.61
N SER A 142 6.91 -32.95 27.40
CA SER A 142 7.44 -33.06 28.77
C SER A 142 6.59 -32.28 29.78
N ASP A 143 6.77 -32.58 31.08
CA ASP A 143 6.10 -31.83 32.15
C ASP A 143 6.59 -30.37 32.18
N GLY A 144 5.64 -29.43 32.09
CA GLY A 144 5.88 -27.99 32.12
C GLY A 144 6.01 -27.34 30.75
N ASP A 145 5.82 -28.10 29.67
CA ASP A 145 5.76 -27.55 28.31
C ASP A 145 4.58 -26.61 28.15
N VAL A 146 4.74 -25.64 27.25
CA VAL A 146 3.68 -24.69 26.95
C VAL A 146 3.24 -24.92 25.53
N ILE A 147 1.99 -25.32 25.35
CA ILE A 147 1.39 -25.51 24.03
C ILE A 147 0.35 -24.44 23.76
N THR A 148 0.13 -24.16 22.48
CA THR A 148 -1.09 -23.51 22.00
C THR A 148 -2.00 -24.57 21.41
N VAL A 149 -3.26 -24.56 21.80
CA VAL A 149 -4.32 -25.43 21.28
C VAL A 149 -5.28 -24.58 20.45
N ASP A 150 -5.60 -25.03 19.25
CA ASP A 150 -6.55 -24.35 18.36
C ASP A 150 -7.53 -25.34 17.70
N GLY A 151 -8.66 -24.84 17.22
CA GLY A 151 -9.64 -25.60 16.42
C GLY A 151 -10.48 -26.61 17.20
N VAL A 152 -10.48 -26.60 18.54
CA VAL A 152 -11.35 -27.48 19.33
C VAL A 152 -12.79 -26.95 19.34
N VAL A 153 -13.70 -27.67 18.69
CA VAL A 153 -15.12 -27.31 18.58
C VAL A 153 -15.94 -27.91 19.73
N GLY A 154 -16.69 -27.04 20.42
CA GLY A 154 -17.65 -27.41 21.48
C GLY A 154 -17.12 -27.28 22.91
N ASP A 155 -15.81 -27.03 23.09
CA ASP A 155 -15.21 -26.70 24.38
C ASP A 155 -14.18 -25.56 24.25
N ALA A 156 -14.68 -24.33 24.19
CA ALA A 156 -13.85 -23.13 24.00
C ALA A 156 -12.78 -22.93 25.09
N ALA A 157 -12.90 -23.58 26.25
CA ALA A 157 -11.92 -23.50 27.34
C ALA A 157 -10.64 -24.34 27.08
N SER A 158 -10.68 -25.21 26.08
CA SER A 158 -9.53 -26.02 25.66
C SER A 158 -8.69 -25.37 24.56
N ASN A 159 -9.21 -24.32 23.92
CA ASN A 159 -8.44 -23.51 22.98
C ASN A 159 -7.66 -22.43 23.74
N GLY A 160 -6.51 -22.06 23.20
CA GLY A 160 -5.61 -21.07 23.77
C GLY A 160 -4.31 -21.69 24.27
N ARG A 161 -3.61 -20.93 25.12
CA ARG A 161 -2.26 -21.27 25.59
C ARG A 161 -2.33 -22.00 26.93
N HIS A 162 -1.68 -23.16 27.02
CA HIS A 162 -1.78 -24.05 28.17
C HIS A 162 -0.42 -24.57 28.63
N VAL A 163 -0.25 -24.79 29.94
CA VAL A 163 0.88 -25.59 30.47
C VAL A 163 0.48 -27.05 30.54
N VAL A 164 1.35 -27.92 30.06
CA VAL A 164 1.15 -29.35 29.98
C VAL A 164 1.73 -30.08 31.19
N THR A 165 0.95 -31.02 31.71
CA THR A 165 1.45 -32.13 32.53
C THR A 165 1.23 -33.43 31.76
N VAL A 166 2.30 -34.17 31.52
CA VAL A 166 2.30 -35.44 30.77
C VAL A 166 1.72 -36.53 31.66
N VAL A 167 0.67 -37.20 31.17
CA VAL A 167 0.05 -38.33 31.88
C VAL A 167 0.69 -39.64 31.41
N ASP A 168 0.76 -39.81 30.10
CA ASP A 168 1.47 -40.87 29.40
C ASP A 168 1.74 -40.41 27.96
N GLY A 169 2.45 -41.20 27.14
CA GLY A 169 2.84 -40.77 25.79
C GLY A 169 1.71 -40.47 24.81
N ASN A 170 0.45 -40.67 25.18
CA ASN A 170 -0.71 -40.31 24.36
C ASN A 170 -1.67 -39.30 25.04
N ASN A 171 -1.36 -38.84 26.25
CA ASN A 171 -2.29 -38.09 27.08
C ASN A 171 -1.58 -36.97 27.83
N VAL A 172 -2.09 -35.75 27.69
CA VAL A 172 -1.62 -34.57 28.41
C VAL A 172 -2.76 -33.87 29.13
N ARG A 173 -2.48 -33.31 30.30
CA ARG A 173 -3.41 -32.43 31.04
C ARG A 173 -3.04 -30.98 30.84
N LEU A 174 -4.05 -30.16 30.61
CA LEU A 174 -3.94 -28.71 30.52
C LEU A 174 -4.16 -28.08 31.89
N ASP A 175 -3.40 -27.00 32.15
CA ASP A 175 -3.71 -25.95 33.11
C ASP A 175 -4.03 -26.41 34.54
N THR A 176 -2.95 -26.71 35.27
CA THR A 176 -2.97 -26.80 36.72
C THR A 176 -1.99 -25.80 37.32
N SER A 177 -2.49 -24.94 38.19
CA SER A 177 -1.66 -24.27 39.18
C SER A 177 -1.69 -25.09 40.47
N LYS A 178 -0.82 -24.79 41.44
CA LYS A 178 -0.81 -25.51 42.74
C LYS A 178 -1.10 -24.55 43.86
N LEU A 179 -1.74 -25.04 44.92
CA LEU A 179 -1.83 -24.28 46.16
C LEU A 179 -0.44 -24.04 46.75
N SER A 180 -0.03 -22.78 46.87
CA SER A 180 1.22 -22.40 47.53
C SER A 180 1.18 -22.56 49.06
N ALA A 181 -0.02 -22.72 49.62
CA ALA A 181 -0.25 -23.02 51.02
C ALA A 181 -1.55 -23.80 51.19
N GLY A 182 -1.60 -24.73 52.14
CA GLY A 182 -2.84 -25.48 52.43
C GLY A 182 -3.95 -24.58 52.98
N ILE A 183 -5.19 -24.87 52.60
CA ILE A 183 -6.40 -24.13 53.02
C ILE A 183 -7.39 -25.07 53.73
N ASN A 184 -8.17 -24.54 54.67
CA ASN A 184 -9.28 -25.28 55.28
C ASN A 184 -10.62 -24.92 54.60
N ASP A 185 -11.72 -25.52 55.03
CA ASP A 185 -13.09 -25.35 54.50
C ASP A 185 -13.71 -23.96 54.72
N SER A 186 -13.03 -23.07 55.45
CA SER A 186 -13.51 -21.70 55.77
C SER A 186 -12.65 -20.58 55.19
N VAL A 187 -11.50 -20.90 54.60
CA VAL A 187 -10.59 -19.92 53.99
C VAL A 187 -11.19 -19.43 52.66
N THR A 188 -11.38 -18.12 52.52
CA THR A 188 -11.93 -17.46 51.32
C THR A 188 -10.86 -16.72 50.51
N THR A 189 -9.60 -16.91 50.88
CA THR A 189 -8.44 -16.29 50.25
C THR A 189 -7.37 -17.35 50.11
N LEU A 190 -7.03 -17.74 48.90
CA LEU A 190 -6.05 -18.80 48.63
C LEU A 190 -4.96 -18.31 47.70
N THR A 191 -3.74 -18.78 47.91
CA THR A 191 -2.58 -18.40 47.09
C THR A 191 -2.19 -19.57 46.21
N VAL A 192 -2.00 -19.30 44.93
CA VAL A 192 -1.60 -20.30 43.94
C VAL A 192 -0.18 -20.04 43.45
N ASP A 193 0.51 -21.05 42.94
CA ASP A 193 1.91 -20.91 42.51
C ASP A 193 2.03 -20.00 41.28
N ASP A 194 1.05 -20.09 40.37
CA ASP A 194 0.89 -19.19 39.24
C ASP A 194 -0.59 -18.99 38.90
N ILE A 195 -1.11 -17.77 39.01
CA ILE A 195 -2.51 -17.48 38.67
C ILE A 195 -2.76 -17.42 37.15
N SER A 196 -1.72 -17.17 36.35
CA SER A 196 -1.88 -17.07 34.90
C SER A 196 -2.35 -18.39 34.27
N LEU A 197 -2.16 -19.51 34.99
CA LEU A 197 -2.53 -20.86 34.59
C LEU A 197 -3.99 -21.26 34.90
N LEU A 198 -4.77 -20.42 35.60
CA LEU A 198 -6.17 -20.73 35.96
C LEU A 198 -7.21 -19.93 35.20
N ARG A 199 -6.74 -18.93 34.44
CA ARG A 199 -7.41 -18.23 33.34
C ARG A 199 -6.49 -17.10 32.84
N PRO A 200 -6.03 -17.13 31.58
CA PRO A 200 -5.44 -15.97 30.93
C PRO A 200 -6.58 -15.00 30.59
N GLY A 201 -6.73 -13.94 31.40
CA GLY A 201 -7.45 -12.73 30.96
C GLY A 201 -8.96 -12.62 31.18
N THR A 202 -9.50 -12.72 32.41
CA THR A 202 -10.90 -12.28 32.65
C THR A 202 -11.21 -11.52 33.93
N VAL A 203 -12.18 -10.62 33.75
CA VAL A 203 -13.05 -9.94 34.70
C VAL A 203 -13.60 -10.93 35.73
N VAL A 204 -13.49 -10.57 37.01
CA VAL A 204 -14.16 -11.29 38.09
C VAL A 204 -15.68 -11.01 38.05
N PRO A 205 -16.55 -12.02 38.31
CA PRO A 205 -16.19 -13.33 38.81
C PRO A 205 -15.98 -14.42 37.73
N PHE A 206 -15.06 -15.37 38.00
CA PHE A 206 -14.87 -16.59 37.20
C PHE A 206 -14.72 -17.82 38.11
N SER A 207 -14.84 -19.03 37.58
CA SER A 207 -14.81 -20.27 38.38
C SER A 207 -13.49 -21.03 38.25
N ILE A 208 -13.02 -21.60 39.35
CA ILE A 208 -11.88 -22.51 39.44
C ILE A 208 -12.27 -23.76 40.23
N GLY A 209 -11.56 -24.86 40.02
CA GLY A 209 -11.78 -26.13 40.68
C GLY A 209 -10.58 -26.53 41.50
N LEU A 210 -10.85 -27.28 42.56
CA LEU A 210 -9.87 -27.73 43.54
C LEU A 210 -10.33 -29.07 44.12
N GLY A 211 -9.69 -30.17 43.72
CA GLY A 211 -10.19 -31.52 44.04
C GLY A 211 -11.61 -31.73 43.50
N SER A 212 -12.58 -31.97 44.39
CA SER A 212 -14.02 -32.08 44.05
C SER A 212 -14.83 -30.83 44.37
N GLU A 213 -14.17 -29.71 44.66
CA GLU A 213 -14.79 -28.44 45.02
C GLU A 213 -14.66 -27.43 43.86
N ARG A 214 -15.74 -26.69 43.60
CA ARG A 214 -15.73 -25.52 42.71
C ARG A 214 -15.75 -24.25 43.55
N LEU A 215 -15.00 -23.25 43.10
CA LEU A 215 -14.85 -21.97 43.76
C LEU A 215 -15.10 -20.87 42.73
N GLN A 216 -15.83 -19.82 43.10
CA GLN A 216 -15.98 -18.64 42.26
C GLN A 216 -15.00 -17.57 42.71
N VAL A 217 -13.99 -17.26 41.90
CA VAL A 217 -13.02 -16.19 42.13
C VAL A 217 -13.71 -14.85 41.97
N LEU A 218 -13.74 -14.07 43.04
CA LEU A 218 -14.37 -12.76 43.15
C LEU A 218 -13.38 -11.61 43.02
N ASN A 219 -12.10 -11.85 43.30
CA ASN A 219 -11.02 -10.86 43.19
C ASN A 219 -9.65 -11.56 43.08
N VAL A 220 -8.70 -10.92 42.41
CA VAL A 220 -7.32 -11.43 42.23
C VAL A 220 -6.32 -10.33 42.57
N VAL A 221 -5.33 -10.62 43.42
CA VAL A 221 -4.21 -9.71 43.74
C VAL A 221 -2.90 -10.49 43.72
N GLY A 222 -2.08 -10.28 42.69
CA GLY A 222 -0.93 -11.15 42.44
C GLY A 222 -1.40 -12.59 42.27
N ASN A 223 -0.79 -13.52 43.02
CA ASN A 223 -1.18 -14.93 43.03
C ASN A 223 -2.26 -15.27 44.09
N GLU A 224 -2.84 -14.27 44.74
CA GLU A 224 -3.84 -14.45 45.79
C GLU A 224 -5.27 -14.26 45.24
N LEU A 225 -6.12 -15.28 45.43
CA LEU A 225 -7.49 -15.33 44.96
C LEU A 225 -8.46 -15.19 46.12
N THR A 226 -9.33 -14.19 46.05
CA THR A 226 -10.51 -14.12 46.89
C THR A 226 -11.62 -14.92 46.22
N VAL A 227 -12.19 -15.88 46.93
CA VAL A 227 -13.11 -16.87 46.37
C VAL A 227 -14.38 -17.01 47.20
N GLU A 228 -15.49 -17.27 46.53
CA GLU A 228 -16.65 -17.96 47.11
C GLU A 228 -16.39 -19.47 47.04
N ARG A 229 -16.44 -20.13 48.20
CA ARG A 229 -16.22 -21.57 48.38
C ARG A 229 -17.50 -22.36 48.13
N GLY A 230 -17.39 -23.61 47.66
CA GLY A 230 -18.56 -24.46 47.43
C GLY A 230 -19.53 -23.93 46.37
N PHE A 231 -18.98 -23.24 45.37
CA PHE A 231 -19.74 -22.67 44.26
C PHE A 231 -20.39 -23.79 43.42
N ASP A 232 -21.49 -23.45 42.73
CA ASP A 232 -22.23 -24.35 41.84
C ASP A 232 -22.61 -25.71 42.47
N GLY A 233 -23.02 -25.67 43.74
CA GLY A 233 -23.52 -26.84 44.48
C GLY A 233 -22.46 -27.78 45.04
N THR A 234 -21.18 -27.42 44.95
CA THR A 234 -20.08 -28.19 45.57
C THR A 234 -19.97 -27.92 47.08
N THR A 235 -19.28 -28.78 47.83
CA THR A 235 -19.10 -28.60 49.29
C THR A 235 -17.69 -28.10 49.60
N PRO A 236 -17.51 -27.03 50.40
CA PRO A 236 -16.19 -26.58 50.82
C PRO A 236 -15.39 -27.66 51.53
N ALA A 237 -14.13 -27.89 51.10
CA ALA A 237 -13.24 -28.90 51.63
C ALA A 237 -11.88 -28.31 52.08
N ALA A 238 -11.13 -29.06 52.89
CA ALA A 238 -9.75 -28.72 53.19
C ALA A 238 -8.83 -29.27 52.10
N HIS A 239 -7.84 -28.48 51.68
CA HIS A 239 -6.89 -28.81 50.62
C HIS A 239 -5.46 -28.56 51.13
N SER A 240 -4.54 -29.45 50.76
CA SER A 240 -3.14 -29.40 51.17
C SER A 240 -2.34 -28.47 50.27
N ILE A 241 -1.16 -28.06 50.75
CA ILE A 241 -0.16 -27.40 49.89
C ILE A 241 0.22 -28.34 48.75
N GLY A 242 0.32 -27.81 47.53
CA GLY A 242 0.63 -28.59 46.34
C GLY A 242 -0.59 -29.26 45.68
N ASP A 243 -1.79 -29.13 46.24
CA ASP A 243 -3.02 -29.61 45.58
C ASP A 243 -3.30 -28.79 44.31
N ASP A 244 -3.67 -29.48 43.24
CA ASP A 244 -3.90 -28.88 41.93
C ASP A 244 -5.17 -28.02 41.93
N VAL A 245 -4.99 -26.77 41.55
CA VAL A 245 -6.05 -25.82 41.19
C VAL A 245 -6.16 -25.83 39.67
N TYR A 246 -7.37 -25.91 39.13
CA TYR A 246 -7.58 -25.95 37.68
C TYR A 246 -8.75 -25.04 37.28
N ALA A 247 -8.79 -24.61 36.03
CA ALA A 247 -9.97 -23.91 35.50
C ALA A 247 -11.16 -24.90 35.40
N THR A 248 -12.32 -24.60 35.99
CA THR A 248 -13.54 -25.44 35.85
C THR A 248 -14.30 -25.05 34.57
N GLU A 249 -15.22 -25.83 34.01
CA GLU A 249 -15.15 -27.11 33.28
C GLU A 249 -15.90 -26.85 31.95
N ARG A 250 -15.52 -27.56 30.88
CA ARG A 250 -16.30 -27.91 29.68
C ARG A 250 -17.62 -27.17 29.43
N SER A 251 -17.66 -26.30 28.41
CA SER A 251 -18.87 -25.56 28.00
C SER A 251 -19.85 -26.34 27.09
N GLY A 252 -19.56 -27.59 26.70
CA GLY A 252 -20.42 -28.29 25.74
C GLY A 252 -20.01 -29.72 25.39
N VAL A 253 -20.78 -30.37 24.50
CA VAL A 253 -20.45 -31.70 23.95
C VAL A 253 -19.39 -31.52 22.86
N TYR A 254 -18.35 -32.36 22.87
CA TYR A 254 -17.26 -32.35 21.89
C TYR A 254 -17.82 -32.76 20.53
N LEU A 255 -17.67 -31.91 19.51
CA LEU A 255 -18.21 -32.15 18.17
C LEU A 255 -17.15 -32.54 17.13
N THR A 256 -15.86 -32.61 17.52
CA THR A 256 -14.63 -33.10 16.80
C THR A 256 -13.60 -32.00 16.50
N GLY A 257 -12.31 -32.38 16.40
CA GLY A 257 -11.21 -31.56 15.86
C GLY A 257 -10.32 -30.86 16.90
N GLY A 258 -9.16 -30.39 16.44
CA GLY A 258 -8.20 -29.54 17.15
C GLY A 258 -6.74 -29.95 16.94
N ASP A 259 -5.82 -29.00 16.95
CA ASP A 259 -4.38 -29.19 16.87
C ASP A 259 -3.69 -28.50 18.05
N TRP A 260 -2.52 -28.99 18.45
CA TRP A 260 -1.64 -28.31 19.39
C TRP A 260 -0.24 -28.15 18.81
N ALA A 261 0.47 -27.10 19.21
CA ALA A 261 1.86 -26.86 18.85
C ALA A 261 2.63 -26.19 20.00
N ILE A 262 3.94 -26.44 20.09
CA ILE A 262 4.87 -25.62 20.87
C ILE A 262 5.33 -24.44 20.00
N PRO A 263 4.91 -23.19 20.29
CA PRO A 263 5.25 -22.06 19.44
C PRO A 263 6.71 -21.65 19.64
N THR A 264 7.40 -21.36 18.53
CA THR A 264 8.67 -20.62 18.61
C THR A 264 8.38 -19.14 18.84
N ARG A 265 9.14 -18.51 19.72
CA ARG A 265 8.94 -17.11 20.09
C ARG A 265 10.27 -16.38 20.25
N VAL A 266 10.40 -15.22 19.62
CA VAL A 266 11.53 -14.30 19.80
C VAL A 266 10.99 -12.90 20.08
N GLU A 267 11.17 -12.36 21.28
CA GLU A 267 10.56 -11.05 21.62
C GLU A 267 11.24 -9.90 20.87
N ASP A 268 12.56 -9.76 21.02
CA ASP A 268 13.34 -8.68 20.40
C ASP A 268 14.52 -9.26 19.62
N VAL A 269 14.64 -8.88 18.35
CA VAL A 269 15.80 -9.15 17.49
C VAL A 269 16.53 -7.83 17.27
N THR A 270 17.81 -7.75 17.64
CA THR A 270 18.65 -6.55 17.44
C THR A 270 19.97 -6.90 16.77
N VAL A 271 20.26 -6.27 15.64
CA VAL A 271 21.56 -6.28 14.97
C VAL A 271 22.03 -4.85 14.82
N LYS A 272 23.13 -4.48 15.48
CA LYS A 272 23.64 -3.11 15.40
C LYS A 272 25.16 -2.99 15.43
N GLU A 273 25.65 -1.90 14.86
CA GLU A 273 27.09 -1.55 14.86
C GLU A 273 27.99 -2.70 14.34
N SER A 274 27.43 -3.62 13.55
CA SER A 274 28.05 -4.88 13.18
C SER A 274 28.38 -4.93 11.69
N ARG A 275 29.41 -5.71 11.34
CA ARG A 275 29.83 -5.97 9.97
C ARG A 275 29.50 -7.41 9.60
N LEU A 276 28.48 -7.61 8.78
CA LEU A 276 28.04 -8.94 8.34
C LEU A 276 28.30 -9.10 6.84
N SER A 277 29.45 -9.68 6.49
CA SER A 277 29.96 -9.77 5.12
C SER A 277 30.99 -10.90 5.00
N GLY A 278 31.11 -11.53 3.83
CA GLY A 278 32.11 -12.57 3.60
C GLY A 278 32.26 -13.03 2.16
N ASP A 279 32.91 -14.18 1.99
CA ASP A 279 33.42 -14.63 0.68
C ASP A 279 32.34 -15.33 -0.16
N THR A 280 31.17 -15.65 0.41
CA THR A 280 30.12 -16.38 -0.30
C THR A 280 29.16 -15.46 -1.05
N GLY A 281 29.12 -14.17 -0.69
CA GLY A 281 28.32 -13.15 -1.36
C GLY A 281 26.80 -13.31 -1.16
N ALA A 282 26.40 -14.24 -0.29
CA ALA A 282 25.06 -14.41 0.29
C ALA A 282 25.09 -14.12 1.80
N ASP A 283 26.17 -13.49 2.28
CA ASP A 283 26.40 -13.21 3.68
C ASP A 283 25.60 -11.95 4.09
N GLY A 284 25.35 -11.76 5.37
CA GLY A 284 24.45 -10.68 5.83
C GLY A 284 23.63 -11.07 7.04
N PHE A 285 22.44 -10.50 7.19
CA PHE A 285 21.49 -10.91 8.22
C PHE A 285 20.28 -11.63 7.61
N LEU A 286 20.03 -12.84 8.07
CA LEU A 286 18.83 -13.62 7.78
C LEU A 286 18.03 -13.82 9.06
N LEU A 287 16.78 -13.36 9.04
CA LEU A 287 15.72 -13.79 9.94
C LEU A 287 14.76 -14.67 9.15
N SER A 288 14.56 -15.92 9.57
CA SER A 288 13.61 -16.85 8.96
C SER A 288 12.73 -17.44 10.04
N LEU A 289 11.45 -17.09 10.07
CA LEU A 289 10.54 -17.55 11.10
C LEU A 289 9.26 -18.13 10.47
N THR A 290 8.90 -19.33 10.89
CA THR A 290 7.67 -20.03 10.44
C THR A 290 6.85 -20.41 11.66
N ASP A 291 5.53 -20.18 11.62
CA ASP A 291 4.60 -20.50 12.71
C ASP A 291 5.10 -19.99 14.07
N SER A 292 5.65 -18.77 14.07
CA SER A 292 6.40 -18.20 15.17
C SER A 292 5.81 -16.87 15.62
N GLN A 293 6.16 -16.46 16.84
CA GLN A 293 5.81 -15.15 17.36
C GLN A 293 7.04 -14.26 17.42
N ASN A 294 7.01 -13.12 16.73
CA ASN A 294 8.00 -12.07 16.88
C ASN A 294 7.34 -10.73 17.19
N PHE A 295 7.92 -9.97 18.13
CA PHE A 295 7.35 -8.69 18.53
C PHE A 295 8.12 -7.51 17.94
N ARG A 296 9.43 -7.66 17.70
CA ARG A 296 10.24 -6.56 17.18
C ARG A 296 11.55 -7.01 16.54
N VAL A 297 11.88 -6.37 15.42
CA VAL A 297 13.15 -6.53 14.71
C VAL A 297 13.80 -5.17 14.50
N ARG A 298 15.05 -4.98 14.95
CA ARG A 298 15.85 -3.77 14.76
C ARG A 298 17.19 -4.11 14.13
N ILE A 299 17.48 -3.52 12.98
CA ILE A 299 18.73 -3.71 12.23
C ILE A 299 19.27 -2.31 11.98
N ASN A 300 20.14 -1.82 12.85
CA ASN A 300 20.44 -0.40 12.94
C ASN A 300 21.94 -0.08 12.97
N ASP A 301 22.35 1.02 12.34
CA ASP A 301 23.70 1.58 12.47
C ASP A 301 24.82 0.59 12.07
N ASN A 302 24.53 -0.34 11.16
CA ASN A 302 25.51 -1.33 10.73
C ASN A 302 26.41 -0.74 9.63
N PRO A 303 27.75 -0.68 9.84
CA PRO A 303 28.68 -0.09 8.88
C PRO A 303 28.84 -0.91 7.59
N LEU A 304 28.46 -2.20 7.59
CA LEU A 304 28.27 -2.99 6.38
C LEU A 304 27.43 -4.23 6.66
N LEU A 305 26.39 -4.43 5.85
CA LEU A 305 25.70 -5.69 5.66
C LEU A 305 25.78 -6.04 4.17
N GLU A 306 26.03 -7.28 3.80
CA GLU A 306 25.91 -7.70 2.40
C GLU A 306 24.44 -7.78 1.98
N GLY A 307 23.56 -8.29 2.82
CA GLY A 307 22.11 -8.23 2.63
C GLY A 307 21.32 -8.32 3.95
N VAL A 308 20.04 -7.92 3.90
CA VAL A 308 19.07 -8.09 4.99
C VAL A 308 17.88 -8.86 4.45
N ARG A 309 17.59 -10.01 5.04
CA ARG A 309 16.49 -10.88 4.63
C ARG A 309 15.62 -11.20 5.83
N VAL A 310 14.34 -10.85 5.72
CA VAL A 310 13.30 -11.19 6.69
C VAL A 310 12.32 -12.09 5.94
N VAL A 311 12.36 -13.38 6.26
CA VAL A 311 11.51 -14.40 5.68
C VAL A 311 10.55 -14.85 6.78
N VAL A 312 9.26 -14.63 6.58
CA VAL A 312 8.22 -14.97 7.54
C VAL A 312 7.09 -15.75 6.90
N ASP A 313 6.65 -16.79 7.59
CA ASP A 313 5.54 -17.64 7.20
C ASP A 313 4.62 -17.84 8.41
N ASN A 314 3.35 -17.48 8.28
CA ASN A 314 2.39 -17.44 9.37
C ASN A 314 2.95 -16.77 10.65
N THR A 315 3.73 -15.70 10.47
CA THR A 315 4.52 -15.04 11.52
C THR A 315 4.41 -13.52 11.36
N GLN A 316 3.68 -12.90 12.27
CA GLN A 316 3.42 -11.47 12.25
C GLN A 316 4.65 -10.68 12.75
N ILE A 317 5.02 -9.60 12.06
CA ILE A 317 6.06 -8.66 12.51
C ILE A 317 5.44 -7.27 12.66
N PRO A 318 4.92 -6.91 13.84
CA PRO A 318 4.28 -5.61 14.04
C PRO A 318 5.27 -4.43 14.02
N HIS A 319 6.57 -4.71 14.19
CA HIS A 319 7.62 -3.70 14.28
C HIS A 319 8.94 -4.15 13.68
N LEU A 320 9.12 -3.92 12.37
CA LEU A 320 10.40 -4.00 11.68
C LEU A 320 11.05 -2.61 11.61
N ASN A 321 12.32 -2.48 11.97
CA ASN A 321 13.10 -1.26 11.81
C ASN A 321 14.45 -1.60 11.18
N VAL A 322 14.67 -1.10 9.96
CA VAL A 322 15.96 -1.18 9.26
C VAL A 322 16.44 0.26 9.09
N HIS A 323 17.39 0.68 9.91
CA HIS A 323 17.76 2.10 10.01
C HIS A 323 19.26 2.37 9.89
N ASN A 324 19.64 3.34 9.06
CA ASN A 324 21.02 3.85 8.99
C ASN A 324 22.09 2.75 8.77
N ASN A 325 21.80 1.80 7.87
CA ASN A 325 22.75 0.75 7.48
C ASN A 325 23.40 1.04 6.14
N LEU A 326 24.65 0.59 5.97
CA LEU A 326 25.23 0.39 4.64
C LEU A 326 24.99 -1.05 4.21
N ILE A 327 24.15 -1.24 3.19
CA ILE A 327 23.80 -2.54 2.61
C ILE A 327 24.33 -2.55 1.18
N GLN A 328 25.29 -3.41 0.85
CA GLN A 328 25.87 -3.38 -0.49
C GLN A 328 26.50 -4.70 -0.95
N ASN A 329 26.54 -4.87 -2.27
CA ASN A 329 27.17 -6.00 -2.96
C ASN A 329 26.55 -7.36 -2.63
N HIS A 330 25.25 -7.44 -2.35
CA HIS A 330 24.59 -8.74 -2.30
C HIS A 330 24.64 -9.39 -3.68
N THR A 331 25.38 -10.48 -3.83
CA THR A 331 25.69 -11.02 -5.17
C THR A 331 24.61 -11.96 -5.74
N VAL A 332 23.65 -12.34 -4.92
CA VAL A 332 22.62 -13.35 -5.27
C VAL A 332 21.18 -12.91 -5.02
N GLY A 333 20.95 -11.70 -4.49
CA GLY A 333 19.61 -11.25 -4.17
C GLY A 333 19.51 -9.74 -3.91
N SER A 334 18.40 -9.34 -3.30
CA SER A 334 18.04 -7.94 -3.05
C SER A 334 18.77 -7.40 -1.81
N GLY A 335 18.93 -6.09 -1.73
CA GLY A 335 19.59 -5.46 -0.57
C GLY A 335 18.82 -5.68 0.72
N VAL A 336 17.55 -5.28 0.72
CA VAL A 336 16.58 -5.62 1.77
C VAL A 336 15.46 -6.43 1.15
N LEU A 337 15.22 -7.63 1.67
CA LEU A 337 14.10 -8.49 1.28
C LEU A 337 13.19 -8.72 2.48
N VAL A 338 11.91 -8.42 2.31
CA VAL A 338 10.83 -8.92 3.16
C VAL A 338 10.05 -9.92 2.32
N ASP A 339 10.19 -11.21 2.64
CA ASP A 339 9.48 -12.33 2.00
C ASP A 339 8.46 -12.84 3.02
N ALA A 340 7.19 -12.51 2.82
CA ALA A 340 6.12 -12.77 3.77
C ALA A 340 5.03 -13.66 3.15
N THR A 341 4.70 -14.74 3.84
CA THR A 341 3.58 -15.64 3.52
C THR A 341 2.62 -15.69 4.71
N ASP A 342 1.33 -15.45 4.50
CA ASP A 342 0.32 -15.44 5.58
C ASP A 342 0.72 -14.56 6.79
N SER A 343 1.47 -13.48 6.53
CA SER A 343 2.22 -12.73 7.54
C SER A 343 2.07 -11.23 7.33
N ASP A 344 1.54 -10.52 8.33
CA ASP A 344 1.50 -9.07 8.27
C ASP A 344 2.79 -8.45 8.84
N VAL A 345 3.35 -7.52 8.07
CA VAL A 345 4.61 -6.85 8.41
C VAL A 345 4.41 -5.35 8.41
N ASN A 346 4.71 -4.72 9.54
CA ASN A 346 4.79 -3.27 9.63
C ASN A 346 6.24 -2.84 9.85
N GLY A 347 6.79 -2.11 8.88
CA GLY A 347 8.22 -1.84 8.79
C GLY A 347 8.59 -0.39 8.47
N ASN A 348 9.60 0.10 9.18
CA ASN A 348 10.29 1.34 8.87
C ASN A 348 11.67 1.02 8.29
N ILE A 349 11.86 1.27 6.99
CA ILE A 349 13.15 1.17 6.30
C ILE A 349 13.63 2.60 6.05
N THR A 350 14.60 3.06 6.85
CA THR A 350 14.95 4.49 6.89
C THR A 350 16.44 4.78 6.86
N ASP A 351 16.84 5.85 6.18
CA ASP A 351 18.21 6.38 6.16
C ASP A 351 19.29 5.35 5.75
N ASN A 352 18.93 4.28 5.04
CA ASN A 352 19.88 3.26 4.61
C ASN A 352 20.56 3.66 3.29
N ARG A 353 21.77 3.16 3.08
CA ARG A 353 22.46 3.19 1.79
C ARG A 353 22.48 1.78 1.21
N ILE A 354 21.69 1.54 0.17
CA ILE A 354 21.44 0.22 -0.42
C ILE A 354 22.00 0.22 -1.85
N LEU A 355 23.14 -0.43 -2.05
CA LEU A 355 23.97 -0.20 -3.24
C LEU A 355 24.37 -1.49 -3.96
N SER A 356 24.29 -1.50 -5.29
CA SER A 356 24.96 -2.52 -6.14
C SER A 356 24.59 -3.97 -5.83
N ASN A 357 23.32 -4.23 -5.52
CA ASN A 357 22.81 -5.59 -5.30
C ASN A 357 22.45 -6.28 -6.62
N ALA A 358 22.45 -7.61 -6.61
CA ALA A 358 22.20 -8.43 -7.81
C ALA A 358 20.74 -8.46 -8.25
N HIS A 359 19.80 -8.13 -7.36
CA HIS A 359 18.38 -7.99 -7.67
C HIS A 359 17.93 -6.57 -7.29
N ASP A 360 16.81 -6.41 -6.60
CA ASP A 360 16.25 -5.11 -6.24
C ASP A 360 17.03 -4.47 -5.07
N GLY A 361 16.87 -3.16 -4.89
CA GLY A 361 17.35 -2.49 -3.68
C GLY A 361 16.54 -2.94 -2.46
N ILE A 362 15.25 -2.62 -2.46
CA ILE A 362 14.26 -3.06 -1.46
C ILE A 362 13.20 -3.88 -2.19
N GLU A 363 12.95 -5.10 -1.72
CA GLU A 363 11.95 -6.01 -2.26
C GLU A 363 10.97 -6.40 -1.17
N LEU A 364 9.68 -6.13 -1.40
CA LEU A 364 8.57 -6.60 -0.58
C LEU A 364 7.83 -7.66 -1.39
N LYS A 365 8.14 -8.92 -1.11
CA LYS A 365 7.55 -10.08 -1.75
C LYS A 365 6.54 -10.69 -0.81
N LEU A 366 5.27 -10.68 -1.23
CA LEU A 366 4.15 -10.95 -0.32
C LEU A 366 3.24 -12.02 -0.94
N SER A 367 2.87 -13.01 -0.14
CA SER A 367 1.88 -14.03 -0.46
C SER A 367 0.83 -14.02 0.65
N ASP A 368 -0.43 -13.69 0.32
CA ASP A 368 -1.52 -13.65 1.31
C ASP A 368 -1.13 -12.85 2.58
N SER A 369 -0.44 -11.71 2.38
CA SER A 369 0.23 -10.95 3.44
C SER A 369 -0.03 -9.45 3.29
N ASN A 370 -0.24 -8.75 4.41
CA ASN A 370 -0.30 -7.28 4.41
C ASN A 370 1.08 -6.71 4.75
N VAL A 371 1.45 -5.61 4.11
CA VAL A 371 2.65 -4.86 4.50
C VAL A 371 2.34 -3.39 4.61
N GLY A 372 2.99 -2.71 5.54
CA GLY A 372 2.87 -1.27 5.65
C GLY A 372 4.01 -0.63 6.42
N GLY A 373 3.94 0.69 6.55
CA GLY A 373 4.91 1.50 7.29
C GLY A 373 5.58 2.55 6.42
N LEU A 374 6.87 2.79 6.64
CA LEU A 374 7.60 3.91 6.05
C LEU A 374 8.89 3.46 5.36
N ILE A 375 9.07 3.87 4.10
CA ILE A 375 10.35 3.78 3.38
C ILE A 375 10.84 5.21 3.16
N ALA A 376 11.80 5.68 3.95
CA ALA A 376 12.19 7.09 3.88
C ALA A 376 13.67 7.41 4.08
N GLY A 377 14.17 8.44 3.36
CA GLY A 377 15.55 8.90 3.51
C GLY A 377 16.62 7.93 2.98
N ASN A 378 16.21 6.85 2.29
CA ASN A 378 17.16 5.85 1.80
C ASN A 378 17.84 6.33 0.52
N THR A 379 19.11 5.96 0.33
CA THR A 379 19.80 6.01 -0.96
C THR A 379 19.82 4.61 -1.55
N VAL A 380 19.10 4.39 -2.64
CA VAL A 380 18.99 3.11 -3.34
C VAL A 380 19.60 3.26 -4.73
N ASN A 381 20.81 2.74 -4.93
CA ASN A 381 21.59 3.04 -6.12
C ASN A 381 22.24 1.82 -6.77
N GLY A 382 22.17 1.74 -8.10
CA GLY A 382 23.02 0.87 -8.89
C GLY A 382 22.70 -0.62 -8.74
N ASN A 383 21.47 -0.96 -8.30
CA ASN A 383 21.03 -2.35 -8.19
C ASN A 383 20.69 -2.90 -9.58
N GLN A 384 20.82 -4.22 -9.76
CA GLN A 384 20.60 -4.86 -11.05
C GLN A 384 19.12 -5.07 -11.38
N GLY A 385 18.21 -5.02 -10.39
CA GLY A 385 16.77 -4.97 -10.57
C GLY A 385 16.20 -3.56 -10.39
N ASN A 386 15.04 -3.45 -9.75
CA ASN A 386 14.39 -2.20 -9.39
C ASN A 386 15.05 -1.53 -8.17
N GLY A 387 14.78 -0.25 -7.97
CA GLY A 387 15.11 0.40 -6.70
C GLY A 387 14.26 -0.15 -5.55
N ILE A 388 12.94 0.04 -5.63
CA ILE A 388 11.95 -0.50 -4.70
C ILE A 388 10.95 -1.35 -5.50
N ASN A 389 10.74 -2.58 -5.08
CA ASN A 389 9.83 -3.52 -5.73
C ASN A 389 8.74 -4.00 -4.75
N PHE A 390 7.48 -3.84 -5.15
CA PHE A 390 6.30 -4.41 -4.52
C PHE A 390 5.76 -5.55 -5.39
N ASP A 391 5.93 -6.80 -4.94
CA ASP A 391 5.47 -8.01 -5.64
C ASP A 391 4.49 -8.81 -4.77
N PRO A 392 3.25 -8.32 -4.61
CA PRO A 392 2.23 -9.07 -3.90
C PRO A 392 1.56 -10.14 -4.78
N ASN A 393 1.11 -11.18 -4.11
CA ASN A 393 0.14 -12.14 -4.62
C ASN A 393 -0.82 -12.53 -3.49
N SER A 394 -2.03 -12.91 -3.87
CA SER A 394 -3.04 -13.40 -2.94
C SER A 394 -3.78 -14.57 -3.59
N SER A 395 -3.93 -15.65 -2.84
CA SER A 395 -4.79 -16.78 -3.16
C SER A 395 -6.12 -16.75 -2.39
N SER A 396 -6.21 -15.91 -1.34
CA SER A 396 -7.36 -15.81 -0.46
C SER A 396 -7.57 -14.38 0.04
N GLY A 397 -8.76 -13.81 -0.16
CA GLY A 397 -9.12 -12.50 0.38
C GLY A 397 -8.27 -11.30 -0.09
N LEU A 398 -8.73 -10.09 0.21
CA LEU A 398 -8.01 -8.86 -0.15
C LEU A 398 -6.80 -8.64 0.78
N HIS A 399 -5.64 -8.42 0.18
CA HIS A 399 -4.39 -8.10 0.89
C HIS A 399 -3.86 -6.71 0.50
N THR A 400 -3.42 -5.96 1.49
CA THR A 400 -3.13 -4.53 1.37
C THR A 400 -1.65 -4.23 1.61
N ILE A 401 -1.10 -3.46 0.68
CA ILE A 401 0.17 -2.75 0.81
C ILE A 401 -0.15 -1.30 1.19
N ASP A 402 0.10 -0.90 2.44
CA ASP A 402 -0.32 0.39 3.01
C ASP A 402 0.87 1.29 3.38
N PHE A 403 1.18 2.22 2.47
CA PHE A 403 2.15 3.30 2.64
C PHE A 403 1.45 4.67 2.55
N ARG A 404 0.23 4.80 3.06
CA ARG A 404 -0.44 6.11 3.14
C ARG A 404 0.20 7.02 4.19
N ILE A 405 0.26 8.32 3.93
CA ILE A 405 0.60 9.29 5.00
C ILE A 405 -0.62 9.40 5.93
N GLY A 406 -0.55 8.72 7.07
CA GLY A 406 -1.58 8.73 8.10
C GLY A 406 -1.67 9.99 8.95
N GLY A 407 -2.49 9.91 10.00
CA GLY A 407 -2.86 11.03 10.88
C GLY A 407 -4.35 11.40 10.84
N GLY A 408 -5.11 10.84 9.90
CA GLY A 408 -6.57 10.93 9.89
C GLY A 408 -7.17 10.18 11.07
N HIS A 409 -8.11 10.81 11.80
CA HIS A 409 -8.83 10.15 12.89
C HIS A 409 -9.82 9.14 12.34
N VAL A 410 -9.70 7.88 12.78
CA VAL A 410 -10.62 6.79 12.43
C VAL A 410 -11.77 6.76 13.43
N GLY A 411 -11.46 6.64 14.72
CA GLY A 411 -12.48 6.55 15.78
C GLY A 411 -11.88 6.43 17.18
N PRO A 412 -12.71 6.55 18.23
CA PRO A 412 -12.29 6.28 19.60
C PRO A 412 -12.19 4.77 19.89
N VAL A 413 -11.26 4.37 20.76
CA VAL A 413 -11.25 3.02 21.32
C VAL A 413 -12.17 2.98 22.54
N GLU A 414 -13.28 2.25 22.42
CA GLU A 414 -14.20 2.02 23.55
C GLU A 414 -13.72 0.86 24.43
N HIS A 415 -13.20 -0.19 23.80
CA HIS A 415 -12.72 -1.40 24.46
C HIS A 415 -11.54 -2.00 23.68
N ALA A 416 -10.58 -2.56 24.41
CA ALA A 416 -9.53 -3.42 23.85
C ALA A 416 -9.45 -4.69 24.71
N SER A 417 -9.68 -5.85 24.10
CA SER A 417 -9.71 -7.13 24.82
C SER A 417 -8.30 -7.52 25.30
N ASN A 418 -8.24 -8.43 26.25
CA ASN A 418 -7.01 -9.07 26.77
C ASN A 418 -6.86 -10.50 26.24
N SER A 419 -7.46 -10.79 25.08
CA SER A 419 -7.32 -12.03 24.33
C SER A 419 -6.15 -11.94 23.34
N GLU A 420 -5.85 -13.07 22.71
CA GLU A 420 -4.97 -13.14 21.55
C GLU A 420 -5.80 -13.70 20.38
N PRO A 421 -5.98 -12.96 19.27
CA PRO A 421 -5.59 -11.55 19.05
C PRO A 421 -6.34 -10.54 19.93
N ILE A 422 -5.86 -9.29 19.99
CA ILE A 422 -6.57 -8.18 20.64
C ILE A 422 -7.72 -7.71 19.75
N ALA A 423 -8.95 -7.81 20.24
CA ALA A 423 -10.14 -7.23 19.63
C ALA A 423 -10.37 -5.81 20.14
N VAL A 424 -10.59 -4.86 19.23
CA VAL A 424 -10.84 -3.45 19.49
C VAL A 424 -12.27 -3.10 19.12
N THR A 425 -13.05 -2.61 20.09
CA THR A 425 -14.39 -2.06 19.83
C THR A 425 -14.25 -0.56 19.51
N SER A 426 -14.70 -0.18 18.32
CA SER A 426 -14.71 1.19 17.80
C SER A 426 -15.89 1.37 16.84
N PRO A 427 -17.08 1.76 17.32
CA PRO A 427 -18.26 1.93 16.48
C PRO A 427 -18.06 2.90 15.31
N GLY A 428 -18.46 2.47 14.11
CA GLY A 428 -18.44 3.24 12.88
C GLY A 428 -17.06 3.46 12.28
N HIS A 429 -16.09 2.57 12.53
CA HIS A 429 -14.66 2.77 12.21
C HIS A 429 -14.34 2.84 10.71
N GLU A 430 -15.17 2.30 9.82
CA GLU A 430 -14.96 2.26 8.36
C GLU A 430 -13.74 1.48 7.86
N LEU A 431 -12.89 1.03 8.78
CA LEU A 431 -11.75 0.15 8.48
C LEU A 431 -12.16 -1.10 7.69
N ARG A 432 -11.19 -1.62 6.95
CA ARG A 432 -11.24 -2.88 6.22
C ARG A 432 -10.06 -3.76 6.64
N THR A 433 -10.19 -5.06 6.45
CA THR A 433 -9.06 -5.98 6.63
C THR A 433 -7.87 -5.51 5.81
N GLY A 434 -6.70 -5.45 6.45
CA GLY A 434 -5.46 -4.97 5.86
C GLY A 434 -5.19 -3.47 6.07
N ASP A 435 -6.13 -2.65 6.56
CA ASP A 435 -5.84 -1.25 6.87
C ASP A 435 -4.75 -1.14 7.96
N LEU A 436 -3.79 -0.22 7.77
CA LEU A 436 -2.76 0.08 8.75
C LEU A 436 -3.19 1.21 9.70
N VAL A 437 -3.33 0.87 10.98
CA VAL A 437 -3.77 1.82 12.01
C VAL A 437 -2.69 2.07 13.05
N TYR A 438 -2.64 3.29 13.56
CA TYR A 438 -1.93 3.66 14.77
C TYR A 438 -2.93 3.85 15.90
N VAL A 439 -2.80 3.02 16.92
CA VAL A 439 -3.61 3.03 18.13
C VAL A 439 -2.79 3.63 19.26
N GLN A 440 -3.38 4.58 19.99
CA GLN A 440 -2.73 5.26 21.11
C GLN A 440 -3.71 5.54 22.25
N ASP A 441 -3.16 5.88 23.42
CA ASP A 441 -3.88 6.24 24.63
C ASP A 441 -4.78 5.13 25.22
N VAL A 442 -4.60 3.87 24.82
CA VAL A 442 -5.27 2.72 25.45
C VAL A 442 -4.64 2.44 26.81
N LEU A 443 -5.40 2.64 27.88
CA LEU A 443 -4.90 2.51 29.26
C LEU A 443 -5.08 1.11 29.88
N GLY A 444 -6.07 0.34 29.43
CA GLY A 444 -6.40 -0.98 29.97
C GLY A 444 -5.44 -2.05 29.45
N ASN A 445 -5.60 -2.43 28.18
CA ASN A 445 -4.63 -3.26 27.48
C ASN A 445 -3.63 -2.38 26.72
N VAL A 446 -2.51 -2.06 27.37
CA VAL A 446 -1.49 -1.19 26.77
C VAL A 446 -0.81 -1.83 25.54
N ALA A 447 -0.89 -3.15 25.37
CA ALA A 447 -0.38 -3.84 24.19
C ALA A 447 -1.19 -3.54 22.91
N ALA A 448 -2.38 -2.94 23.05
CA ALA A 448 -3.14 -2.41 21.93
C ALA A 448 -2.54 -1.12 21.37
N ASN A 449 -1.62 -0.45 22.07
CA ASN A 449 -0.98 0.78 21.57
C ASN A 449 0.18 0.42 20.62
N GLY A 450 0.23 1.07 19.47
CA GLY A 450 1.21 0.79 18.43
C GLY A 450 0.60 0.88 17.04
N THR A 451 1.38 0.45 16.06
CA THR A 451 0.93 0.37 14.67
C THR A 451 0.65 -1.09 14.32
N PHE A 452 -0.52 -1.35 13.76
CA PHE A 452 -1.00 -2.69 13.46
C PHE A 452 -1.79 -2.70 12.16
N HIS A 453 -1.71 -3.80 11.42
CA HIS A 453 -2.75 -4.12 10.46
C HIS A 453 -3.99 -4.63 11.20
N VAL A 454 -5.16 -4.35 10.64
CA VAL A 454 -6.42 -4.78 11.23
C VAL A 454 -7.02 -5.96 10.47
N ASN A 455 -7.69 -6.85 11.21
CA ASN A 455 -8.61 -7.83 10.64
C ASN A 455 -10.05 -7.41 10.97
N VAL A 456 -10.86 -7.19 9.94
CA VAL A 456 -12.27 -6.86 10.08
C VAL A 456 -13.08 -8.10 9.70
N LEU A 457 -13.92 -8.57 10.63
CA LEU A 457 -14.83 -9.67 10.34
C LEU A 457 -15.77 -9.30 9.18
N ALA A 458 -15.94 -10.21 8.23
CA ALA A 458 -16.75 -9.98 7.05
C ALA A 458 -17.45 -11.26 6.62
N THR A 459 -18.62 -11.11 6.03
CA THR A 459 -19.38 -12.18 5.36
C THR A 459 -19.93 -11.65 4.04
N GLU A 460 -20.67 -12.44 3.27
CA GLU A 460 -21.24 -12.04 1.98
C GLU A 460 -22.77 -12.12 2.00
N LEU A 461 -23.42 -11.30 1.17
CA LEU A 461 -24.88 -11.34 1.01
C LEU A 461 -25.32 -12.56 0.20
N GLU A 462 -26.03 -13.50 0.82
CA GLU A 462 -26.67 -14.62 0.10
C GLU A 462 -27.84 -14.14 -0.80
N GLN A 463 -28.38 -12.94 -0.53
CA GLN A 463 -29.49 -12.36 -1.29
C GLN A 463 -29.36 -10.85 -1.45
N ALA A 464 -29.72 -10.35 -2.64
CA ALA A 464 -29.78 -8.92 -2.92
C ALA A 464 -30.75 -8.18 -1.97
N VAL A 465 -30.37 -6.97 -1.57
CA VAL A 465 -31.12 -6.10 -0.65
C VAL A 465 -31.63 -4.87 -1.41
N ASN A 466 -32.95 -4.70 -1.46
CA ASN A 466 -33.57 -3.50 -2.04
C ASN A 466 -33.76 -2.39 -1.00
N LEU A 467 -34.25 -1.23 -1.43
CA LEU A 467 -34.40 -0.02 -0.62
C LEU A 467 -35.41 -0.13 0.56
N LEU A 468 -36.19 -1.22 0.68
CA LEU A 468 -37.25 -1.38 1.69
C LEU A 468 -37.03 -2.55 2.64
N GLN A 469 -36.10 -3.47 2.35
CA GLN A 469 -35.81 -4.60 3.22
C GLN A 469 -35.09 -4.14 4.49
N THR A 470 -35.45 -4.73 5.64
CA THR A 470 -34.81 -4.54 6.96
C THR A 470 -34.25 -5.85 7.51
N THR A 471 -34.14 -6.85 6.64
CA THR A 471 -33.54 -8.15 6.93
C THR A 471 -32.47 -8.38 5.89
N VAL A 472 -31.28 -8.69 6.37
CA VAL A 472 -30.07 -8.95 5.59
C VAL A 472 -29.73 -10.42 5.77
N VAL A 473 -29.73 -11.19 4.68
CA VAL A 473 -29.38 -12.62 4.70
C VAL A 473 -27.94 -12.73 4.21
N VAL A 474 -27.11 -13.40 5.00
CA VAL A 474 -25.69 -13.57 4.73
C VAL A 474 -25.31 -15.04 4.67
N ASP A 475 -24.14 -15.34 4.14
CA ASP A 475 -23.61 -16.69 4.06
C ASP A 475 -23.42 -17.34 5.43
N ASP A 476 -22.82 -16.61 6.39
CA ASP A 476 -22.67 -17.09 7.76
C ASP A 476 -22.71 -15.94 8.78
N VAL A 477 -23.57 -16.08 9.79
CA VAL A 477 -23.64 -15.13 10.93
C VAL A 477 -22.75 -15.55 12.10
N SER A 478 -22.23 -16.78 12.09
CA SER A 478 -21.52 -17.37 13.22
C SER A 478 -20.26 -16.57 13.60
N GLU A 479 -19.50 -16.11 12.60
CA GLU A 479 -18.28 -15.31 12.80
C GLU A 479 -18.55 -14.02 13.58
N PHE A 480 -19.68 -13.35 13.33
CA PHE A 480 -20.07 -12.13 14.05
C PHE A 480 -20.44 -12.45 15.51
N LEU A 481 -21.07 -13.60 15.75
CA LEU A 481 -21.56 -14.02 17.06
C LEU A 481 -20.50 -14.60 17.98
N GLU A 482 -19.31 -14.94 17.47
CA GLU A 482 -18.17 -15.30 18.32
C GLU A 482 -17.74 -14.14 19.22
N ARG A 483 -18.07 -12.90 18.84
CA ARG A 483 -17.54 -11.69 19.46
C ARG A 483 -18.60 -10.71 19.91
N GLU A 484 -19.78 -10.80 19.32
CA GLU A 484 -20.94 -10.02 19.71
C GLU A 484 -21.85 -10.81 20.65
N SER A 485 -22.34 -10.13 21.69
CA SER A 485 -23.24 -10.73 22.66
C SER A 485 -24.53 -9.91 22.78
N LEU A 486 -25.62 -10.59 23.13
CA LEU A 486 -26.87 -9.91 23.43
C LEU A 486 -26.67 -8.96 24.62
N ASP A 487 -27.14 -7.74 24.49
CA ASP A 487 -27.25 -6.84 25.62
C ASP A 487 -28.14 -7.49 26.68
N ALA A 488 -27.58 -7.73 27.87
CA ALA A 488 -28.24 -8.43 28.95
C ALA A 488 -29.49 -7.71 29.51
N THR A 489 -29.67 -6.43 29.17
CA THR A 489 -30.76 -5.56 29.61
C THR A 489 -31.89 -5.49 28.58
N THR A 490 -31.55 -5.41 27.29
CA THR A 490 -32.54 -5.26 26.21
C THR A 490 -32.87 -6.57 25.51
N GLY A 491 -32.00 -7.58 25.59
CA GLY A 491 -32.13 -8.84 24.86
C GLY A 491 -32.00 -8.66 23.34
N GLN A 492 -31.31 -7.61 22.89
CA GLN A 492 -31.04 -7.30 21.48
C GLN A 492 -29.53 -7.15 21.25
N TYR A 493 -29.12 -7.26 19.98
CA TYR A 493 -27.76 -6.87 19.55
C TYR A 493 -27.66 -5.35 19.36
N ASP A 494 -26.45 -4.80 19.44
CA ASP A 494 -26.18 -3.36 19.32
C ASP A 494 -24.95 -3.03 18.45
N PHE A 495 -24.51 -3.96 17.59
CA PHE A 495 -23.36 -3.72 16.72
C PHE A 495 -23.78 -3.18 15.35
N GLN A 496 -22.85 -2.51 14.67
CA GLN A 496 -23.05 -1.99 13.31
C GLN A 496 -22.35 -2.87 12.27
N ILE A 497 -22.95 -2.95 11.10
CA ILE A 497 -22.39 -3.54 9.88
C ILE A 497 -22.38 -2.49 8.77
N ARG A 498 -21.54 -2.70 7.76
CA ARG A 498 -21.43 -1.83 6.59
C ARG A 498 -21.47 -2.65 5.30
N ILE A 499 -22.25 -2.18 4.32
CA ILE A 499 -22.30 -2.71 2.96
C ILE A 499 -22.13 -1.52 2.01
N GLY A 500 -21.04 -1.51 1.23
CA GLY A 500 -20.64 -0.32 0.47
C GLY A 500 -20.46 0.89 1.39
N GLU A 501 -21.17 1.98 1.09
CA GLU A 501 -21.23 3.20 1.91
C GLU A 501 -22.36 3.20 2.96
N GLU A 502 -23.25 2.20 2.95
CA GLU A 502 -24.37 2.15 3.88
C GLU A 502 -23.98 1.47 5.18
N LYS A 503 -24.18 2.15 6.30
CA LYS A 503 -24.09 1.58 7.64
C LYS A 503 -25.47 1.16 8.14
N MET A 504 -25.52 0.01 8.80
CA MET A 504 -26.74 -0.55 9.38
C MET A 504 -26.46 -1.03 10.81
N LYS A 505 -27.41 -0.85 11.72
CA LYS A 505 -27.32 -1.36 13.09
C LYS A 505 -28.06 -2.69 13.20
N VAL A 506 -27.40 -3.74 13.66
CA VAL A 506 -28.01 -5.05 13.87
C VAL A 506 -28.72 -5.09 15.22
N THR A 507 -29.98 -5.51 15.21
CA THR A 507 -30.85 -5.55 16.41
C THR A 507 -31.31 -6.97 16.75
N GLY A 508 -31.12 -7.93 15.84
CA GLY A 508 -31.50 -9.33 16.01
C GLY A 508 -30.78 -10.21 15.00
N VAL A 509 -30.48 -11.46 15.38
CA VAL A 509 -29.84 -12.47 14.51
C VAL A 509 -30.62 -13.78 14.62
N ASP A 510 -30.94 -14.41 13.48
CA ASP A 510 -31.52 -15.75 13.39
C ASP A 510 -30.48 -16.73 12.84
N TYR A 511 -29.91 -17.55 13.74
CA TYR A 511 -28.90 -18.57 13.42
C TYR A 511 -29.43 -19.68 12.51
N SER A 512 -30.74 -19.95 12.52
CA SER A 512 -31.29 -21.05 11.72
C SER A 512 -31.41 -20.70 10.23
N THR A 513 -31.32 -19.40 9.90
CA THR A 513 -31.49 -18.88 8.55
C THR A 513 -30.40 -17.89 8.13
N ASN A 514 -29.31 -17.75 8.91
CA ASN A 514 -28.24 -16.78 8.69
C ASN A 514 -28.74 -15.36 8.34
N ALA A 515 -29.77 -14.90 9.07
CA ALA A 515 -30.42 -13.62 8.81
C ALA A 515 -30.23 -12.62 9.96
N MET A 516 -29.84 -11.39 9.61
CA MET A 516 -29.73 -10.25 10.52
C MET A 516 -30.93 -9.30 10.35
N THR A 517 -31.53 -8.86 11.45
CA THR A 517 -32.54 -7.80 11.47
C THR A 517 -31.87 -6.46 11.74
N VAL A 518 -32.05 -5.50 10.85
CA VAL A 518 -31.26 -4.26 10.83
C VAL A 518 -32.11 -2.99 10.88
N GLU A 519 -31.60 -1.97 11.57
CA GLU A 519 -31.95 -0.57 11.36
C GLU A 519 -30.99 0.00 10.31
N ARG A 520 -31.55 0.54 9.22
CA ARG A 520 -30.78 0.98 8.04
C ARG A 520 -30.43 2.46 8.09
N ALA A 521 -29.44 2.86 7.28
CA ALA A 521 -29.00 4.24 7.14
C ALA A 521 -28.66 4.90 8.48
N VAL A 522 -27.94 4.17 9.33
CA VAL A 522 -27.44 4.73 10.59
C VAL A 522 -26.19 5.58 10.34
N ALA A 523 -25.76 6.34 11.35
CA ALA A 523 -24.56 7.17 11.27
C ALA A 523 -24.51 8.17 10.08
N GLY A 524 -25.68 8.54 9.53
CA GLY A 524 -25.78 9.56 8.48
C GLY A 524 -25.62 9.04 7.04
N THR A 525 -25.51 7.72 6.84
CA THR A 525 -25.46 7.13 5.50
C THR A 525 -26.84 7.14 4.83
N GLN A 526 -26.90 6.84 3.53
CA GLN A 526 -28.17 6.69 2.80
C GLN A 526 -28.50 5.21 2.56
N VAL A 527 -29.80 4.92 2.45
CA VAL A 527 -30.31 3.60 2.09
C VAL A 527 -29.93 3.31 0.64
N ALA A 528 -29.21 2.22 0.39
CA ALA A 528 -28.79 1.79 -0.95
C ALA A 528 -29.37 0.43 -1.35
N GLY A 529 -29.37 0.13 -2.65
CA GLY A 529 -29.60 -1.25 -3.11
C GLY A 529 -28.28 -1.99 -3.16
N HIS A 530 -28.25 -3.24 -2.70
CA HIS A 530 -27.05 -4.08 -2.70
C HIS A 530 -27.32 -5.37 -3.47
N SER A 531 -26.36 -5.76 -4.31
CA SER A 531 -26.42 -7.01 -5.08
C SER A 531 -26.15 -8.22 -4.19
N ILE A 532 -26.46 -9.42 -4.70
CA ILE A 532 -25.96 -10.67 -4.11
C ILE A 532 -24.42 -10.67 -4.09
N ASP A 533 -23.81 -11.41 -3.16
CA ASP A 533 -22.36 -11.53 -2.94
C ASP A 533 -21.67 -10.24 -2.48
N ALA A 534 -22.42 -9.15 -2.29
CA ALA A 534 -21.84 -7.92 -1.76
C ALA A 534 -21.31 -8.14 -0.34
N PRO A 535 -20.06 -7.71 -0.04
CA PRO A 535 -19.44 -7.96 1.25
C PRO A 535 -20.10 -7.13 2.37
N VAL A 536 -20.34 -7.80 3.50
CA VAL A 536 -20.92 -7.26 4.72
C VAL A 536 -19.84 -7.23 5.79
N TYR A 537 -19.35 -6.03 6.11
CA TYR A 537 -18.27 -5.83 7.06
C TYR A 537 -18.83 -5.53 8.46
N HIS A 538 -18.17 -6.05 9.49
CA HIS A 538 -18.36 -5.59 10.86
C HIS A 538 -17.83 -4.15 10.98
N ASP A 539 -18.65 -3.22 11.47
CA ASP A 539 -18.31 -1.79 11.57
C ASP A 539 -18.36 -1.30 13.03
N SER A 540 -18.18 -2.20 13.99
CA SER A 540 -18.09 -1.85 15.42
C SER A 540 -16.92 -2.45 16.16
N MET A 541 -16.22 -3.38 15.52
CA MET A 541 -15.13 -4.15 16.11
C MET A 541 -14.22 -4.64 15.00
N PHE A 542 -12.92 -4.65 15.27
CA PHE A 542 -11.88 -5.25 14.46
C PHE A 542 -10.81 -5.86 15.37
N GLU A 543 -9.90 -6.65 14.83
CA GLU A 543 -8.74 -7.18 15.56
C GLU A 543 -7.44 -6.54 15.12
N LEU A 544 -6.51 -6.41 16.06
CA LEU A 544 -5.13 -6.02 15.80
C LEU A 544 -4.32 -7.28 15.50
N LYS A 545 -3.88 -7.43 14.25
CA LYS A 545 -3.06 -8.57 13.85
C LYS A 545 -1.66 -8.51 14.46
N GLY A 546 -1.12 -9.67 14.82
CA GLY A 546 0.20 -9.80 15.45
C GLY A 546 0.30 -9.23 16.87
N SER A 547 -0.83 -8.89 17.50
CA SER A 547 -0.88 -8.35 18.86
C SER A 547 -1.28 -9.42 19.87
N SER A 548 -0.60 -9.48 21.01
CA SER A 548 -0.95 -10.37 22.13
C SER A 548 -1.38 -9.56 23.35
N GLY A 549 -2.60 -9.80 23.84
CA GLY A 549 -3.11 -9.20 25.08
C GLY A 549 -2.62 -9.88 26.36
N VAL A 550 -1.90 -11.01 26.24
CA VAL A 550 -1.63 -11.97 27.33
C VAL A 550 -0.63 -11.43 28.38
N THR A 551 0.11 -10.35 28.10
CA THR A 551 1.22 -9.87 28.95
C THR A 551 0.91 -8.66 29.85
N SER A 552 -0.29 -8.05 29.76
CA SER A 552 -0.59 -6.84 30.54
C SER A 552 -0.96 -7.15 32.01
N SER A 553 0.03 -7.07 32.89
CA SER A 553 -0.11 -7.23 34.35
C SER A 553 -0.90 -6.11 35.06
N THR A 554 -1.51 -5.18 34.33
CA THR A 554 -2.32 -4.09 34.88
C THR A 554 -3.80 -4.49 34.90
N GLY A 555 -4.17 -5.28 35.90
CA GLY A 555 -5.53 -5.74 36.18
C GLY A 555 -6.54 -4.66 36.60
N VAL A 556 -6.57 -3.50 35.93
CA VAL A 556 -7.67 -2.54 36.06
C VAL A 556 -8.19 -2.19 34.68
N PHE A 557 -9.31 -2.82 34.33
CA PHE A 557 -10.16 -2.44 33.21
C PHE A 557 -10.62 -0.99 33.43
N VAL A 558 -10.07 -0.04 32.67
CA VAL A 558 -10.63 1.32 32.58
C VAL A 558 -11.36 1.40 31.23
N PRO A 559 -12.70 1.42 31.21
CA PRO A 559 -13.44 1.64 29.98
C PRO A 559 -13.08 3.01 29.38
N GLY A 560 -12.78 3.02 28.08
CA GLY A 560 -12.51 4.22 27.31
C GLY A 560 -11.15 4.88 27.59
N GLY A 561 -10.49 5.33 26.52
CA GLY A 561 -9.28 6.14 26.64
C GLY A 561 -8.47 6.34 25.37
N GLY A 562 -8.62 5.47 24.37
CA GLY A 562 -7.75 5.46 23.20
C GLY A 562 -8.32 6.17 21.96
N ARG A 563 -7.44 6.40 20.99
CA ARG A 563 -7.78 6.90 19.65
C ARG A 563 -7.14 6.01 18.60
N ILE A 564 -7.87 5.82 17.51
CA ILE A 564 -7.39 5.18 16.29
C ILE A 564 -7.21 6.29 15.26
N SER A 565 -6.06 6.24 14.59
CA SER A 565 -5.78 7.01 13.39
C SER A 565 -5.18 6.08 12.35
N TYR A 566 -5.27 6.42 11.07
CA TYR A 566 -4.42 5.77 10.08
C TYR A 566 -2.96 6.00 10.45
N ALA A 567 -2.14 4.96 10.39
CA ALA A 567 -0.73 5.07 10.74
C ALA A 567 0.02 5.91 9.71
N SER A 568 1.00 6.70 10.16
CA SER A 568 1.88 7.43 9.24
C SER A 568 2.78 6.45 8.49
N GLY A 569 2.52 6.27 7.19
CA GLY A 569 3.39 5.58 6.24
C GLY A 569 3.86 6.49 5.11
N GLY A 570 4.47 5.89 4.08
CA GLY A 570 4.91 6.60 2.88
C GLY A 570 6.18 6.04 2.24
N VAL A 571 6.35 6.35 0.96
CA VAL A 571 7.65 6.27 0.28
C VAL A 571 8.13 7.71 0.14
N ALA A 572 9.03 8.15 1.03
CA ALA A 572 9.32 9.58 1.21
C ALA A 572 10.80 9.95 1.26
N ASN A 573 11.22 11.03 0.61
CA ASN A 573 12.58 11.57 0.70
C ASN A 573 13.70 10.57 0.33
N ASN A 574 13.41 9.56 -0.51
CA ASN A 574 14.41 8.61 -0.98
C ASN A 574 15.15 9.17 -2.21
N VAL A 575 16.40 8.77 -2.36
CA VAL A 575 17.18 8.94 -3.59
C VAL A 575 17.32 7.58 -4.24
N ILE A 576 16.65 7.37 -5.37
CA ILE A 576 16.57 6.11 -6.09
C ILE A 576 17.17 6.31 -7.48
N GLU A 577 18.40 5.85 -7.69
CA GLU A 577 19.15 6.24 -8.88
C GLU A 577 19.96 5.13 -9.54
N GLY A 578 19.99 5.13 -10.88
CA GLY A 578 20.92 4.29 -11.64
C GLY A 578 20.70 2.78 -11.51
N ASN A 579 19.49 2.32 -11.16
CA ASN A 579 19.18 0.89 -11.12
C ASN A 579 19.07 0.36 -12.57
N THR A 580 19.78 -0.72 -12.88
CA THR A 580 20.20 -1.05 -14.26
C THR A 580 19.37 -2.11 -14.96
N GLY A 581 18.43 -2.75 -14.27
CA GLY A 581 17.54 -3.75 -14.87
C GLY A 581 16.12 -3.68 -14.30
N GLY A 582 15.67 -2.47 -13.96
CA GLY A 582 14.33 -2.23 -13.44
C GLY A 582 14.00 -0.74 -13.33
N ALA A 583 12.79 -0.45 -12.85
CA ALA A 583 12.32 0.89 -12.56
C ALA A 583 12.90 1.42 -11.24
N GLY A 584 12.74 2.71 -10.98
CA GLY A 584 13.03 3.26 -9.66
C GLY A 584 12.12 2.67 -8.60
N ILE A 585 10.81 2.78 -8.79
CA ILE A 585 9.78 2.19 -7.93
C ILE A 585 8.85 1.38 -8.83
N PHE A 586 8.68 0.10 -8.52
CA PHE A 586 7.87 -0.83 -9.27
C PHE A 586 6.84 -1.50 -8.36
N ALA A 587 5.58 -1.57 -8.80
CA ALA A 587 4.52 -2.32 -8.14
C ALA A 587 3.72 -3.11 -9.17
N ASN A 588 3.64 -4.42 -8.98
CA ASN A 588 2.86 -5.32 -9.84
C ASN A 588 1.80 -6.06 -9.04
N LEU A 589 0.57 -5.56 -9.11
CA LEU A 589 -0.54 -6.02 -8.30
C LEU A 589 -1.34 -7.08 -9.05
N ARG A 590 -1.51 -8.23 -8.41
CA ARG A 590 -2.31 -9.35 -8.92
C ARG A 590 -3.71 -9.32 -8.29
N GLU A 591 -4.58 -10.21 -8.75
CA GLU A 591 -5.91 -10.43 -8.17
C GLU A 591 -5.88 -10.42 -6.64
N ARG A 592 -6.88 -9.78 -6.03
CA ARG A 592 -7.05 -9.68 -4.57
C ARG A 592 -5.87 -9.03 -3.82
N THR A 593 -5.09 -8.19 -4.49
CA THR A 593 -4.08 -7.34 -3.85
C THR A 593 -4.38 -5.86 -4.10
N GLN A 594 -3.98 -5.01 -3.17
CA GLN A 594 -4.19 -3.57 -3.25
C GLN A 594 -2.96 -2.78 -2.79
N LEU A 595 -2.65 -1.68 -3.50
CA LEU A 595 -1.67 -0.68 -3.06
C LEU A 595 -2.36 0.63 -2.68
N LEU A 596 -2.15 1.05 -1.43
CA LEU A 596 -2.53 2.36 -0.92
C LEU A 596 -1.24 3.10 -0.58
N GLY A 597 -0.85 4.12 -1.34
CA GLY A 597 0.50 4.67 -1.23
C GLY A 597 0.62 6.16 -1.46
N ASN A 598 1.44 6.82 -0.64
CA ASN A 598 1.95 8.16 -0.89
C ASN A 598 3.42 8.08 -1.26
N VAL A 599 3.77 8.56 -2.46
CA VAL A 599 5.13 8.69 -2.97
C VAL A 599 5.47 10.18 -2.97
N VAL A 600 6.25 10.67 -2.01
CA VAL A 600 6.47 12.11 -1.79
C VAL A 600 7.93 12.50 -1.64
N ALA A 601 8.33 13.66 -2.18
CA ALA A 601 9.66 14.23 -2.00
C ALA A 601 10.83 13.31 -2.40
N ASN A 602 10.61 12.30 -3.24
CA ASN A 602 11.66 11.40 -3.71
C ASN A 602 12.40 12.00 -4.92
N THR A 603 13.67 11.63 -5.06
CA THR A 603 14.44 11.81 -6.29
C THR A 603 14.61 10.46 -6.94
N VAL A 604 14.00 10.25 -8.11
CA VAL A 604 14.02 9.00 -8.86
C VAL A 604 14.65 9.26 -10.22
N SER A 605 15.88 8.79 -10.44
CA SER A 605 16.63 9.19 -11.64
C SER A 605 17.46 8.10 -12.31
N ASN A 606 17.62 8.20 -13.63
CA ASN A 606 18.50 7.34 -14.41
C ASN A 606 18.25 5.82 -14.25
N ASN A 607 17.01 5.40 -13.95
CA ASN A 607 16.64 3.99 -13.88
C ASN A 607 16.29 3.45 -15.27
N SER A 608 16.50 2.15 -15.52
CA SER A 608 16.48 1.58 -16.87
C SER A 608 15.11 1.21 -17.42
N GLU A 609 14.10 1.04 -16.56
CA GLU A 609 12.73 0.61 -16.97
C GLU A 609 11.64 1.50 -16.35
N GLY A 610 11.96 2.75 -16.03
CA GLY A 610 10.99 3.75 -15.60
C GLY A 610 11.32 4.45 -14.30
N GLY A 611 10.60 5.53 -14.01
CA GLY A 611 10.66 6.18 -12.70
C GLY A 611 9.78 5.47 -11.67
N LEU A 612 8.47 5.73 -11.71
CA LEU A 612 7.45 5.02 -10.94
C LEU A 612 6.56 4.23 -11.90
N MET A 613 6.43 2.93 -11.68
CA MET A 613 5.66 2.00 -12.51
C MET A 613 4.67 1.24 -11.62
N VAL A 614 3.36 1.43 -11.83
CA VAL A 614 2.30 0.75 -11.06
C VAL A 614 1.35 0.04 -12.01
N SER A 615 1.28 -1.28 -11.94
CA SER A 615 0.37 -2.10 -12.75
C SER A 615 -0.56 -2.93 -11.87
N SER A 616 -1.79 -3.15 -12.36
CA SER A 616 -2.77 -3.99 -11.67
C SER A 616 -3.55 -4.86 -12.65
N VAL A 617 -3.75 -6.13 -12.30
CA VAL A 617 -4.48 -7.12 -13.12
C VAL A 617 -5.53 -7.80 -12.25
N GLY A 618 -6.79 -7.87 -12.71
CA GLY A 618 -7.78 -8.67 -11.99
C GLY A 618 -8.15 -8.09 -10.63
N THR A 619 -8.09 -6.77 -10.43
CA THR A 619 -8.27 -6.14 -9.10
C THR A 619 -9.48 -5.24 -9.08
N ASN A 620 -10.64 -5.80 -8.78
CA ASN A 620 -11.91 -5.07 -8.81
C ASN A 620 -12.69 -5.22 -7.48
N PRO A 621 -13.43 -4.18 -7.03
CA PRO A 621 -14.13 -4.24 -5.74
C PRO A 621 -15.22 -5.30 -5.63
N VAL A 622 -15.80 -5.73 -6.75
CA VAL A 622 -16.93 -6.67 -6.80
C VAL A 622 -16.44 -8.09 -6.58
N ASP A 623 -15.45 -8.54 -7.35
CA ASP A 623 -14.97 -9.93 -7.32
C ASP A 623 -13.77 -10.14 -6.39
N HIS A 624 -13.04 -9.06 -6.08
CA HIS A 624 -11.75 -9.12 -5.37
C HIS A 624 -11.71 -8.26 -4.09
N GLY A 625 -12.81 -7.62 -3.73
CA GLY A 625 -13.00 -6.89 -2.47
C GLY A 625 -12.33 -5.51 -2.37
N GLY A 626 -11.52 -5.11 -3.35
CA GLY A 626 -10.80 -3.83 -3.34
C GLY A 626 -10.43 -3.31 -4.73
N VAL A 627 -10.02 -2.04 -4.80
CA VAL A 627 -9.39 -1.49 -6.02
C VAL A 627 -7.93 -1.94 -6.07
N GLY A 628 -7.34 -2.06 -7.26
CA GLY A 628 -5.93 -2.37 -7.42
C GLY A 628 -5.03 -1.34 -6.75
N TYR A 629 -5.17 -0.06 -7.10
CA TYR A 629 -4.33 0.96 -6.47
C TYR A 629 -5.05 2.28 -6.21
N SER A 630 -4.57 2.96 -5.17
CA SER A 630 -4.87 4.36 -4.84
C SER A 630 -3.55 5.03 -4.45
N VAL A 631 -2.97 5.77 -5.40
CA VAL A 631 -1.61 6.31 -5.25
C VAL A 631 -1.60 7.82 -5.37
N VAL A 632 -1.00 8.48 -4.39
CA VAL A 632 -0.67 9.90 -4.45
C VAL A 632 0.82 10.04 -4.74
N VAL A 633 1.16 10.61 -5.89
CA VAL A 633 2.52 10.93 -6.31
C VAL A 633 2.72 12.43 -6.17
N GLY A 634 3.41 12.79 -5.10
CA GLY A 634 3.54 14.15 -4.62
C GLY A 634 2.41 14.49 -3.65
N GLY A 635 2.01 15.75 -3.60
CA GLY A 635 1.03 16.22 -2.63
C GLY A 635 1.03 17.73 -2.59
N SER A 636 1.31 18.31 -1.43
CA SER A 636 1.63 19.72 -1.30
C SER A 636 2.90 20.10 -2.07
N GLU A 637 3.13 21.41 -2.27
CA GLU A 637 4.31 21.94 -2.98
C GLU A 637 5.65 21.41 -2.41
N ALA A 638 5.75 21.20 -1.09
CA ALA A 638 6.95 20.67 -0.44
C ALA A 638 7.11 19.14 -0.58
N GLU A 639 6.10 18.44 -1.07
CA GLU A 639 6.04 16.98 -1.21
C GLU A 639 6.29 16.52 -2.65
N GLY A 640 6.58 17.45 -3.58
CA GLY A 640 6.85 17.15 -4.97
C GLY A 640 8.05 16.20 -5.19
N ASN A 641 7.89 15.19 -6.05
CA ASN A 641 8.99 14.32 -6.43
C ASN A 641 9.74 14.88 -7.65
N THR A 642 10.99 14.43 -7.82
CA THR A 642 11.78 14.63 -9.04
C THR A 642 11.96 13.29 -9.75
N PHE A 643 11.46 13.19 -10.98
CA PHE A 643 11.71 12.07 -11.89
C PHE A 643 12.58 12.57 -13.03
N ASP A 644 13.86 12.19 -13.08
CA ASP A 644 14.82 12.73 -14.08
C ASP A 644 15.64 11.65 -14.78
N GLY A 645 15.67 11.65 -16.11
CA GLY A 645 16.59 10.78 -16.86
C GLY A 645 16.21 9.29 -16.88
N ASN A 646 15.01 8.91 -16.42
CA ASN A 646 14.57 7.51 -16.43
C ASN A 646 14.26 7.06 -17.87
N THR A 647 14.64 5.84 -18.23
CA THR A 647 14.29 5.21 -19.51
C THR A 647 12.88 4.62 -19.43
N GLY A 648 12.05 4.75 -20.46
CA GLY A 648 10.62 4.49 -20.42
C GLY A 648 9.82 5.69 -19.91
N ALA A 649 8.73 5.48 -19.18
CA ALA A 649 7.95 6.58 -18.60
C ALA A 649 8.56 7.12 -17.30
N GLY A 650 8.36 8.41 -17.04
CA GLY A 650 8.67 9.01 -15.74
C GLY A 650 7.75 8.46 -14.64
N ILE A 651 6.44 8.47 -14.91
CA ILE A 651 5.40 7.85 -14.09
C ILE A 651 4.46 7.06 -15.00
N ASN A 652 4.15 5.83 -14.65
CA ASN A 652 3.20 4.98 -15.38
C ASN A 652 2.15 4.36 -14.44
N PHE A 653 0.90 4.35 -14.92
CA PHE A 653 -0.22 3.66 -14.30
C PHE A 653 -0.92 2.76 -15.32
N THR A 654 -0.96 1.46 -15.03
CA THR A 654 -1.54 0.44 -15.92
C THR A 654 -2.66 -0.31 -15.19
N LEU A 655 -3.85 -0.35 -15.78
CA LEU A 655 -4.96 -1.23 -15.39
C LEU A 655 -5.19 -2.25 -16.50
N ILE A 656 -5.28 -3.52 -16.12
CA ILE A 656 -5.42 -4.64 -17.06
C ILE A 656 -6.70 -5.43 -16.77
N ASP A 657 -7.39 -5.81 -17.84
CA ASP A 657 -8.65 -6.57 -17.83
C ASP A 657 -9.75 -5.80 -17.09
N ASP A 658 -10.17 -6.23 -15.91
CA ASP A 658 -11.26 -5.63 -15.11
C ASP A 658 -10.74 -4.77 -13.94
N ALA A 659 -9.44 -4.44 -13.93
CA ALA A 659 -8.81 -3.75 -12.81
C ALA A 659 -9.35 -2.33 -12.59
N VAL A 660 -9.45 -1.94 -11.32
CA VAL A 660 -9.93 -0.62 -10.89
C VAL A 660 -8.82 0.14 -10.18
N GLY A 661 -8.65 1.44 -10.44
CA GLY A 661 -7.61 2.25 -9.81
C GLY A 661 -7.96 3.73 -9.67
N THR A 662 -7.18 4.44 -8.85
CA THR A 662 -7.19 5.91 -8.75
C THR A 662 -5.79 6.46 -8.52
N PHE A 663 -5.53 7.67 -9.00
CA PHE A 663 -4.26 8.35 -8.69
C PHE A 663 -4.38 9.88 -8.61
N ASP A 664 -3.44 10.48 -7.88
CA ASP A 664 -3.14 11.90 -7.83
C ASP A 664 -1.67 12.14 -8.17
N VAL A 665 -1.36 12.92 -9.20
CA VAL A 665 0.01 13.33 -9.55
C VAL A 665 0.11 14.84 -9.36
N GLN A 666 0.79 15.29 -8.31
CA GLN A 666 0.79 16.70 -7.92
C GLN A 666 2.19 17.26 -7.60
N HIS A 667 2.47 18.47 -8.07
CA HIS A 667 3.69 19.24 -7.76
C HIS A 667 5.02 18.52 -8.09
N ASN A 668 5.02 17.57 -9.02
CA ASN A 668 6.23 16.85 -9.41
C ASN A 668 7.01 17.59 -10.51
N THR A 669 8.32 17.36 -10.56
CA THR A 669 9.19 17.70 -11.69
C THR A 669 9.56 16.43 -12.43
N ILE A 670 9.18 16.33 -13.71
CA ILE A 670 9.34 15.12 -14.54
C ILE A 670 10.09 15.53 -15.80
N THR A 671 11.33 15.10 -15.95
CA THR A 671 12.23 15.58 -17.00
C THR A 671 13.09 14.49 -17.61
N ARG A 672 13.51 14.70 -18.87
CA ARG A 672 14.49 13.87 -19.57
C ARG A 672 14.15 12.38 -19.56
N THR A 673 12.87 12.02 -19.59
CA THR A 673 12.50 10.61 -19.78
C THR A 673 12.90 10.17 -21.18
N ASN A 674 13.55 9.02 -21.28
CA ASN A 674 14.15 8.53 -22.53
C ASN A 674 13.30 7.41 -23.12
N ASP A 675 13.20 7.34 -24.44
CA ASP A 675 12.61 6.19 -25.13
C ASP A 675 13.40 4.90 -24.80
N ASP A 676 12.71 3.84 -24.38
CA ASP A 676 13.30 2.53 -24.11
C ASP A 676 13.64 1.77 -25.40
N GLY A 677 13.09 2.23 -26.53
CA GLY A 677 13.24 1.60 -27.83
C GLY A 677 12.51 0.26 -27.96
N ASP A 678 11.64 -0.07 -27.00
CA ASP A 678 10.83 -1.27 -27.00
C ASP A 678 9.48 -0.99 -27.67
N SER A 679 9.27 -1.55 -28.86
CA SER A 679 7.99 -1.40 -29.56
C SER A 679 6.82 -2.19 -28.94
N SER A 680 7.07 -2.97 -27.88
CA SER A 680 6.04 -3.68 -27.12
C SER A 680 5.48 -2.87 -25.95
N THR A 681 6.17 -1.80 -25.54
CA THR A 681 5.64 -0.80 -24.60
C THR A 681 4.93 0.33 -25.36
N ASN A 682 3.94 0.96 -24.74
CA ASN A 682 3.18 2.07 -25.33
C ASN A 682 3.75 3.45 -24.97
N TYR A 683 4.62 3.51 -23.96
CA TYR A 683 5.31 4.71 -23.53
C TYR A 683 6.66 4.83 -24.23
N ALA A 684 6.92 5.97 -24.87
CA ALA A 684 8.15 6.18 -25.65
C ALA A 684 8.98 7.32 -25.05
N GLY A 685 9.32 7.21 -23.76
CA GLY A 685 9.92 8.31 -23.02
C GLY A 685 8.89 9.33 -22.53
N ASP A 686 7.67 8.91 -22.19
CA ASP A 686 6.59 9.80 -21.76
C ASP A 686 6.83 10.34 -20.33
N GLY A 687 6.38 11.56 -20.05
CA GLY A 687 6.43 12.12 -18.69
C GLY A 687 5.51 11.37 -17.73
N VAL A 688 4.20 11.42 -18.01
CA VAL A 688 3.17 10.62 -17.33
C VAL A 688 2.44 9.76 -18.36
N HIS A 689 2.40 8.46 -18.14
CA HIS A 689 1.69 7.50 -18.98
C HIS A 689 0.58 6.80 -18.18
N VAL A 690 -0.57 6.62 -18.80
CA VAL A 690 -1.73 5.94 -18.21
C VAL A 690 -2.33 5.03 -19.27
N GLU A 691 -2.55 3.77 -18.94
CA GLU A 691 -3.15 2.81 -19.87
C GLU A 691 -4.18 1.90 -19.18
N LEU A 692 -5.32 1.71 -19.84
CA LEU A 692 -6.37 0.76 -19.48
C LEU A 692 -6.48 -0.21 -20.67
N ILE A 693 -6.06 -1.46 -20.49
CA ILE A 693 -5.78 -2.40 -21.59
C ILE A 693 -6.26 -3.83 -21.28
N GLY A 694 -6.45 -4.65 -22.31
CA GLY A 694 -6.75 -6.08 -22.16
C GLY A 694 -5.48 -6.94 -22.12
N SER A 695 -5.46 -8.02 -21.34
CA SER A 695 -4.36 -8.99 -21.33
C SER A 695 -4.41 -9.95 -22.54
N LEU A 696 -5.60 -10.15 -23.11
CA LEU A 696 -5.87 -11.08 -24.21
C LEU A 696 -6.85 -10.48 -25.22
N VAL A 697 -6.57 -10.65 -26.51
CA VAL A 697 -7.40 -10.17 -27.64
C VAL A 697 -8.84 -10.75 -27.67
N VAL A 698 -9.18 -11.71 -26.80
CA VAL A 698 -10.51 -12.35 -26.75
C VAL A 698 -11.32 -11.98 -25.51
N THR A 699 -10.70 -11.31 -24.54
CA THR A 699 -11.35 -10.81 -23.33
C THR A 699 -11.35 -9.30 -23.43
N GLU A 700 -12.54 -8.69 -23.47
CA GLU A 700 -12.64 -7.22 -23.45
C GLU A 700 -12.18 -6.72 -22.08
N ALA A 701 -11.35 -5.69 -22.07
CA ALA A 701 -11.00 -4.93 -20.89
C ALA A 701 -12.22 -4.14 -20.43
N GLU A 702 -12.55 -4.30 -19.16
CA GLU A 702 -13.61 -3.59 -18.44
C GLU A 702 -12.99 -2.74 -17.30
N SER A 703 -11.74 -2.31 -17.49
CA SER A 703 -10.96 -1.59 -16.48
C SER A 703 -11.60 -0.25 -16.15
N SER A 704 -11.50 0.19 -14.89
CA SER A 704 -12.11 1.44 -14.43
C SER A 704 -11.13 2.34 -13.69
N LEU A 705 -10.86 3.51 -14.27
CA LEU A 705 -10.12 4.59 -13.63
C LEU A 705 -11.12 5.54 -12.95
N ASN A 706 -11.47 5.24 -11.71
CA ASN A 706 -12.55 5.93 -10.99
C ASN A 706 -12.23 7.40 -10.65
N ARG A 707 -10.95 7.77 -10.69
CA ARG A 707 -10.48 9.13 -10.46
C ARG A 707 -9.02 9.29 -10.88
N ALA A 708 -8.73 10.32 -11.65
CA ALA A 708 -7.37 10.63 -12.09
C ALA A 708 -7.12 12.14 -12.05
N VAL A 709 -6.16 12.57 -11.22
CA VAL A 709 -5.78 13.98 -11.10
C VAL A 709 -4.32 14.15 -11.50
N ILE A 710 -4.05 15.12 -12.35
CA ILE A 710 -2.69 15.57 -12.69
C ILE A 710 -2.68 17.08 -12.50
N GLU A 711 -2.01 17.58 -11.45
CA GLU A 711 -2.08 19.00 -11.11
C GLU A 711 -0.74 19.65 -10.73
N ASN A 712 -0.51 20.89 -11.15
CA ASN A 712 0.62 21.72 -10.71
C ASN A 712 2.01 21.09 -10.95
N ASN A 713 2.14 20.19 -11.93
CA ASN A 713 3.42 19.54 -12.25
C ASN A 713 4.24 20.36 -13.26
N ASN A 714 5.56 20.23 -13.19
CA ASN A 714 6.50 20.62 -14.24
C ASN A 714 6.90 19.38 -15.05
N ILE A 715 6.35 19.23 -16.25
CA ILE A 715 6.57 18.10 -17.15
C ILE A 715 7.39 18.60 -18.35
N GLY A 716 8.65 18.19 -18.40
CA GLY A 716 9.62 18.55 -19.44
C GLY A 716 10.35 19.89 -19.20
N ALA A 717 10.30 20.42 -17.98
CA ALA A 717 11.09 21.59 -17.56
C ALA A 717 11.60 21.40 -16.12
N ASP A 718 12.88 21.71 -15.88
CA ASP A 718 13.52 21.57 -14.55
C ASP A 718 12.99 22.57 -13.52
N ALA A 719 12.53 23.73 -14.00
CA ALA A 719 12.06 24.83 -13.19
C ALA A 719 11.15 25.76 -14.01
N SER A 720 10.21 26.41 -13.32
CA SER A 720 9.29 27.38 -13.89
C SER A 720 8.93 28.49 -12.91
N THR A 721 8.57 29.68 -13.41
CA THR A 721 8.09 30.80 -12.60
C THR A 721 7.26 31.76 -13.46
N ALA A 722 6.51 32.70 -12.87
CA ALA A 722 5.75 33.69 -13.64
C ALA A 722 6.46 35.04 -13.69
N ILE A 723 6.28 35.78 -14.79
CA ILE A 723 6.65 37.20 -14.87
C ILE A 723 5.77 38.00 -13.91
N SER A 724 6.37 38.80 -13.04
CA SER A 724 5.62 39.58 -12.05
C SER A 724 5.08 40.91 -12.58
N ILE A 725 5.71 41.48 -13.61
CA ILE A 725 5.25 42.68 -14.31
C ILE A 725 5.62 42.61 -15.79
N ALA A 726 4.74 43.08 -16.66
CA ALA A 726 4.95 43.09 -18.10
C ALA A 726 6.31 43.68 -18.50
N ILE A 727 6.92 43.08 -19.51
CA ILE A 727 8.22 43.48 -20.05
C ILE A 727 8.14 43.72 -21.56
N ASP A 728 8.96 44.64 -22.06
CA ASP A 728 9.17 44.88 -23.48
C ASP A 728 10.29 43.99 -24.06
N ALA A 729 10.36 43.90 -25.39
CA ALA A 729 11.32 43.13 -26.16
C ALA A 729 12.81 43.44 -25.91
N THR A 730 13.13 44.54 -25.22
CA THR A 730 14.51 45.02 -25.01
C THR A 730 14.96 44.94 -23.55
N GLN A 731 14.04 44.77 -22.59
CA GLN A 731 14.37 44.68 -21.18
C GLN A 731 15.19 43.41 -20.88
N THR A 732 16.37 43.58 -20.27
CA THR A 732 17.28 42.48 -19.88
C THR A 732 17.15 42.05 -18.43
N ALA A 733 16.44 42.82 -17.61
CA ALA A 733 16.03 42.41 -16.27
C ALA A 733 14.58 41.92 -16.36
N VAL A 734 14.38 40.61 -16.15
CA VAL A 734 13.07 39.96 -16.18
C VAL A 734 12.62 39.74 -14.74
N PRO A 735 11.67 40.55 -14.22
CA PRO A 735 11.16 40.39 -12.87
C PRO A 735 10.22 39.18 -12.82
N VAL A 736 10.44 38.29 -11.84
CA VAL A 736 9.67 37.04 -11.69
C VAL A 736 9.03 36.95 -10.30
N THR A 737 8.03 36.09 -10.15
CA THR A 737 7.32 35.88 -8.88
C THR A 737 8.16 35.08 -7.87
N ASN A 738 8.91 34.08 -8.35
CA ASN A 738 9.81 33.27 -7.54
C ASN A 738 11.07 32.93 -8.34
N SER A 739 12.21 33.56 -8.01
CA SER A 739 13.50 33.27 -8.65
C SER A 739 14.23 32.08 -8.03
N ALA A 740 13.83 31.62 -6.84
CA ALA A 740 14.48 30.54 -6.12
C ALA A 740 14.43 29.21 -6.88
N GLU A 741 13.39 29.02 -7.69
CA GLU A 741 13.22 27.87 -8.60
C GLU A 741 14.41 27.64 -9.53
N PHE A 742 15.18 28.68 -9.83
CA PHE A 742 16.33 28.60 -10.75
C PHE A 742 17.69 28.66 -10.04
N GLU A 743 17.74 28.80 -8.71
CA GLU A 743 19.00 29.02 -7.96
C GLU A 743 19.93 27.80 -7.98
N SER A 744 19.38 26.60 -8.16
CA SER A 744 20.16 25.35 -8.26
C SER A 744 20.86 25.18 -9.62
N LEU A 745 20.48 25.97 -10.63
CA LEU A 745 20.97 25.82 -12.00
C LEU A 745 22.27 26.60 -12.22
N ALA A 746 23.25 25.97 -12.89
CA ALA A 746 24.51 26.61 -13.22
C ALA A 746 24.34 27.66 -14.34
N THR A 747 24.69 28.92 -14.07
CA THR A 747 24.66 30.00 -15.08
C THR A 747 25.88 29.98 -16.01
N PRO A 748 25.74 30.28 -17.32
CA PRO A 748 24.48 30.60 -17.98
C PRO A 748 23.65 29.36 -18.35
N PHE A 749 22.33 29.49 -18.28
CA PHE A 749 21.36 28.51 -18.77
C PHE A 749 20.27 29.20 -19.58
N ASN A 750 19.52 28.46 -20.38
CA ASN A 750 18.46 29.01 -21.23
C ASN A 750 17.07 28.83 -20.59
N VAL A 751 16.21 29.82 -20.80
CA VAL A 751 14.80 29.82 -20.44
C VAL A 751 13.95 30.27 -21.62
N ARG A 752 12.64 30.01 -21.58
CA ARG A 752 11.70 30.47 -22.61
C ARG A 752 10.41 31.03 -22.04
N ILE A 753 9.80 31.92 -22.82
CA ILE A 753 8.41 32.34 -22.71
C ILE A 753 7.77 32.28 -24.11
N GLY A 754 6.69 31.51 -24.26
CA GLY A 754 6.08 31.30 -25.58
C GLY A 754 7.10 30.74 -26.57
N ARG A 755 7.37 31.48 -27.66
CA ARG A 755 8.41 31.12 -28.65
C ARG A 755 9.77 31.81 -28.44
N GLU A 756 9.86 32.78 -27.53
CA GLU A 756 11.13 33.46 -27.24
C GLU A 756 11.98 32.59 -26.30
N GLU A 757 13.21 32.32 -26.70
CA GLU A 757 14.25 31.79 -25.82
C GLU A 757 15.21 32.91 -25.37
N MET A 758 15.66 32.84 -24.13
CA MET A 758 16.52 33.81 -23.47
C MET A 758 17.62 33.08 -22.72
N GLN A 759 18.82 33.66 -22.65
CA GLN A 759 19.91 33.10 -21.84
C GLN A 759 20.02 33.86 -20.52
N VAL A 760 19.78 33.16 -19.41
CA VAL A 760 19.97 33.70 -18.05
C VAL A 760 21.46 33.74 -17.74
N THR A 761 21.94 34.92 -17.38
CA THR A 761 23.35 35.18 -17.03
C THR A 761 23.55 35.39 -15.53
N ASN A 762 22.48 35.70 -14.80
CA ASN A 762 22.49 35.81 -13.34
C ASN A 762 21.07 35.64 -12.77
N VAL A 763 20.93 34.87 -11.70
CA VAL A 763 19.70 34.75 -10.89
C VAL A 763 19.82 35.71 -9.70
N GLY A 764 18.95 36.71 -9.63
CA GLY A 764 18.88 37.65 -8.52
C GLY A 764 17.64 37.40 -7.64
N ILE A 765 17.59 38.04 -6.48
CA ILE A 765 16.54 37.83 -5.45
C ILE A 765 15.08 38.08 -5.87
N ALA A 766 14.86 38.76 -7.00
CA ALA A 766 13.50 39.15 -7.46
C ALA A 766 13.38 39.11 -8.99
N GLY A 767 14.33 38.48 -9.68
CA GLY A 767 14.41 38.56 -11.14
C GLY A 767 15.60 37.87 -11.76
N LEU A 768 15.48 37.61 -13.05
CA LEU A 768 16.51 37.03 -13.89
C LEU A 768 17.19 38.14 -14.70
N THR A 769 18.51 38.09 -14.82
CA THR A 769 19.24 38.93 -15.79
C THR A 769 19.51 38.09 -17.04
N VAL A 770 19.00 38.53 -18.18
CA VAL A 770 18.97 37.72 -19.40
C VAL A 770 19.58 38.44 -20.61
N VAL A 771 20.06 37.63 -21.55
CA VAL A 771 20.20 38.02 -22.96
C VAL A 771 18.92 37.59 -23.67
N ARG A 772 18.25 38.54 -24.33
CA ARG A 772 16.95 38.35 -25.02
C ARG A 772 17.12 37.75 -26.41
N GLY A 773 16.09 37.05 -26.90
CA GLY A 773 16.03 36.52 -28.26
C GLY A 773 17.23 35.65 -28.63
N VAL A 774 17.63 34.77 -27.72
CA VAL A 774 18.65 33.77 -28.00
C VAL A 774 18.00 32.69 -28.86
N GLY A 775 18.60 32.34 -30.00
CA GLY A 775 18.03 31.36 -30.94
C GLY A 775 17.44 32.00 -32.20
N THR A 776 16.30 31.48 -32.65
CA THR A 776 15.69 31.82 -33.95
C THR A 776 14.75 33.02 -33.91
N TRP A 777 14.23 33.37 -32.73
CA TRP A 777 13.25 34.44 -32.54
C TRP A 777 13.87 35.64 -31.81
N PRO A 778 13.57 36.88 -32.22
CA PRO A 778 14.01 38.08 -31.49
C PRO A 778 13.28 38.20 -30.14
N GLY A 779 13.73 39.14 -29.31
CA GLY A 779 13.02 39.46 -28.07
C GLY A 779 11.59 39.94 -28.32
N GLU A 780 10.65 39.54 -27.45
CA GLU A 780 9.23 39.88 -27.55
C GLU A 780 8.71 40.61 -26.30
N ASP A 781 7.58 41.29 -26.44
CA ASP A 781 6.86 41.83 -25.29
C ASP A 781 6.13 40.67 -24.59
N HIS A 782 6.12 40.67 -23.26
CA HIS A 782 5.43 39.66 -22.44
C HIS A 782 4.58 40.30 -21.35
N GLU A 783 3.48 39.67 -21.02
CA GLU A 783 2.53 40.17 -20.04
C GLU A 783 2.86 39.66 -18.62
N ALA A 784 2.34 40.35 -17.60
CA ALA A 784 2.42 39.82 -16.24
C ALA A 784 1.62 38.51 -16.16
N GLY A 785 2.20 37.49 -15.53
CA GLY A 785 1.62 36.14 -15.44
C GLY A 785 2.08 35.18 -16.54
N ASP A 786 2.73 35.66 -17.61
CA ASP A 786 3.39 34.77 -18.56
C ASP A 786 4.48 33.96 -17.86
N THR A 787 4.56 32.67 -18.16
CA THR A 787 5.45 31.75 -17.45
C THR A 787 6.78 31.61 -18.18
N VAL A 788 7.84 31.68 -17.38
CA VAL A 788 9.22 31.43 -17.75
C VAL A 788 9.54 29.98 -17.40
N PHE A 789 9.98 29.20 -18.38
CA PHE A 789 10.39 27.80 -18.20
C PHE A 789 11.85 27.65 -18.52
N THR A 790 12.54 26.68 -17.92
CA THR A 790 13.82 26.21 -18.48
C THR A 790 13.64 25.67 -19.91
N SER A 791 14.62 25.93 -20.78
CA SER A 791 14.60 25.40 -22.16
C SER A 791 15.02 23.94 -22.25
N ASN A 792 15.67 23.42 -21.21
CA ASN A 792 16.10 22.02 -21.09
C ASN A 792 15.09 21.24 -20.23
N GLY A 793 15.28 19.92 -20.15
CA GLY A 793 14.45 19.02 -19.34
C GLY A 793 13.36 18.30 -20.13
N GLY A 794 13.22 18.56 -21.43
CA GLY A 794 12.25 17.88 -22.29
C GLY A 794 12.35 16.37 -22.26
N ASN A 795 11.18 15.73 -22.35
CA ASN A 795 11.02 14.28 -22.43
C ASN A 795 11.07 13.85 -23.90
N ASP A 796 11.62 12.67 -24.21
CA ASP A 796 11.71 12.17 -25.59
C ASP A 796 10.33 11.91 -26.20
N GLY A 797 9.38 11.45 -25.38
CA GLY A 797 8.00 11.13 -25.75
C GLY A 797 7.02 12.27 -25.49
N ARG A 798 5.82 11.91 -25.05
CA ARG A 798 4.73 12.85 -24.74
C ARG A 798 4.90 13.43 -23.35
N GLY A 799 4.29 14.59 -23.11
CA GLY A 799 4.18 15.10 -21.75
C GLY A 799 3.28 14.20 -20.90
N VAL A 800 2.04 14.05 -21.35
CA VAL A 800 1.03 13.17 -20.74
C VAL A 800 0.38 12.31 -21.82
N ALA A 801 0.31 11.01 -21.60
CA ALA A 801 -0.40 10.05 -22.43
C ALA A 801 -1.47 9.32 -21.61
N VAL A 802 -2.67 9.23 -22.16
CA VAL A 802 -3.76 8.39 -21.65
C VAL A 802 -4.24 7.51 -22.80
N ARG A 803 -4.22 6.19 -22.61
CA ARG A 803 -4.71 5.20 -23.56
C ARG A 803 -5.81 4.36 -22.91
N VAL A 804 -6.94 4.26 -23.58
CA VAL A 804 -8.10 3.50 -23.10
C VAL A 804 -8.53 2.53 -24.19
N GLU A 805 -8.55 1.24 -23.91
CA GLU A 805 -9.00 0.18 -24.82
C GLU A 805 -10.34 -0.42 -24.38
N GLU A 806 -11.06 -1.00 -25.35
CA GLU A 806 -12.23 -1.89 -25.16
C GLU A 806 -13.33 -1.24 -24.29
N ASP A 807 -14.10 -1.95 -23.45
CA ASP A 807 -15.22 -1.37 -22.68
C ASP A 807 -14.79 -0.68 -21.38
N SER A 808 -13.52 -0.23 -21.32
CA SER A 808 -12.96 0.43 -20.15
C SER A 808 -13.55 1.82 -19.89
N THR A 809 -13.59 2.24 -18.63
CA THR A 809 -14.18 3.50 -18.20
C THR A 809 -13.16 4.42 -17.53
N VAL A 810 -13.17 5.70 -17.91
CA VAL A 810 -12.46 6.78 -17.22
C VAL A 810 -13.49 7.70 -16.56
N GLU A 811 -13.34 7.87 -15.25
CA GLU A 811 -14.18 8.75 -14.44
C GLU A 811 -13.36 9.94 -13.94
N ASP A 812 -13.92 11.13 -14.13
CA ASP A 812 -13.42 12.37 -13.55
C ASP A 812 -11.91 12.64 -13.76
N PHE A 813 -11.44 12.47 -15.01
CA PHE A 813 -10.08 12.83 -15.38
C PHE A 813 -9.89 14.36 -15.34
N TYR A 814 -9.03 14.80 -14.44
CA TYR A 814 -8.81 16.21 -14.14
C TYR A 814 -7.33 16.58 -14.27
N MET A 815 -6.98 17.28 -15.35
CA MET A 815 -5.64 17.79 -15.58
C MET A 815 -5.64 19.31 -15.48
N ALA A 816 -5.03 19.88 -14.45
CA ALA A 816 -5.04 21.32 -14.24
C ALA A 816 -3.72 21.96 -13.83
N ASN A 817 -3.50 23.22 -14.23
CA ASN A 817 -2.38 24.05 -13.79
C ASN A 817 -0.97 23.46 -14.04
N ASN A 818 -0.83 22.48 -14.93
CA ASN A 818 0.46 21.87 -15.25
C ASN A 818 1.24 22.70 -16.26
N ASN A 819 2.56 22.62 -16.17
CA ASN A 819 3.49 23.10 -17.17
C ASN A 819 3.97 21.91 -17.99
N VAL A 820 3.49 21.76 -19.21
CA VAL A 820 3.84 20.66 -20.12
C VAL A 820 4.62 21.23 -21.30
N VAL A 821 5.94 21.07 -21.23
CA VAL A 821 6.89 21.87 -22.00
C VAL A 821 7.97 20.99 -22.58
N ASN A 822 8.47 21.29 -23.78
CA ASN A 822 9.67 20.64 -24.37
C ASN A 822 9.54 19.15 -24.70
N ASN A 823 8.35 18.58 -24.69
CA ASN A 823 8.19 17.16 -24.96
C ASN A 823 8.39 16.88 -26.46
N GLY A 824 9.07 15.80 -26.78
CA GLY A 824 9.40 15.42 -28.15
C GLY A 824 8.14 15.11 -28.98
N ASP A 825 7.14 14.49 -28.36
CA ASP A 825 5.82 14.27 -28.95
C ASP A 825 4.78 15.23 -28.35
N ASP A 826 3.50 14.90 -28.45
CA ASP A 826 2.38 15.70 -27.97
C ASP A 826 2.54 16.16 -26.51
N GLY A 827 2.03 17.35 -26.20
CA GLY A 827 1.94 17.80 -24.81
C GLY A 827 1.01 16.89 -24.00
N LEU A 828 -0.26 16.81 -24.40
CA LEU A 828 -1.23 15.81 -23.93
C LEU A 828 -1.73 15.01 -25.12
N LYS A 829 -1.74 13.68 -24.99
CA LYS A 829 -2.50 12.79 -25.87
C LYS A 829 -3.49 11.97 -25.07
N TYR A 830 -4.76 12.09 -25.43
CA TYR A 830 -5.82 11.20 -24.96
C TYR A 830 -6.26 10.33 -26.13
N LEU A 831 -5.90 9.05 -26.08
CA LEU A 831 -6.25 8.03 -27.07
C LEU A 831 -7.29 7.09 -26.48
N ARG A 832 -8.41 6.95 -27.19
CA ARG A 832 -9.42 5.93 -26.92
C ARG A 832 -9.53 5.03 -28.15
N GLU A 833 -9.41 3.73 -27.91
CA GLU A 833 -9.58 2.66 -28.88
C GLU A 833 -10.80 1.80 -28.47
N ASP A 834 -11.67 1.48 -29.42
CA ASP A 834 -12.88 0.67 -29.21
C ASP A 834 -13.94 1.27 -28.24
N GLU A 835 -14.63 0.51 -27.40
CA GLU A 835 -15.85 0.93 -26.65
C GLU A 835 -15.63 1.86 -25.43
N GLY A 836 -14.42 2.40 -25.25
CA GLY A 836 -14.06 3.07 -23.99
C GLY A 836 -14.92 4.29 -23.68
N ARG A 837 -15.26 4.51 -22.40
CA ARG A 837 -16.23 5.53 -21.95
C ARG A 837 -15.62 6.57 -21.03
N ALA A 838 -16.16 7.80 -21.08
CA ALA A 838 -15.81 8.87 -20.17
C ALA A 838 -17.05 9.30 -19.36
N ASN A 839 -17.00 9.14 -18.04
CA ASN A 839 -18.09 9.43 -17.13
C ASN A 839 -17.73 10.52 -16.12
N LYS A 840 -18.75 11.25 -15.70
CA LYS A 840 -18.64 12.26 -14.64
C LYS A 840 -19.44 11.77 -13.45
N VAL A 841 -18.77 11.39 -12.36
CA VAL A 841 -19.40 10.73 -11.22
C VAL A 841 -19.26 11.60 -9.97
N ASN A 842 -18.04 11.87 -9.55
CA ASN A 842 -17.64 12.65 -8.38
C ASN A 842 -16.66 13.77 -8.78
N PRO A 843 -17.15 14.78 -9.53
CA PRO A 843 -16.28 15.77 -10.17
C PRO A 843 -15.56 16.68 -9.17
N GLN A 844 -14.31 17.03 -9.51
CA GLN A 844 -13.53 18.05 -8.79
C GLN A 844 -14.15 19.45 -8.93
N ALA A 845 -13.78 20.34 -8.01
CA ALA A 845 -14.19 21.74 -8.10
C ALA A 845 -13.69 22.38 -9.41
N GLY A 846 -14.60 22.95 -10.20
CA GLY A 846 -14.28 23.52 -11.51
C GLY A 846 -14.35 22.55 -12.68
N GLN A 847 -14.55 21.26 -12.43
CA GLN A 847 -14.72 20.25 -13.46
C GLN A 847 -16.14 20.32 -14.07
N GLY A 848 -16.20 20.71 -15.34
CA GLY A 848 -17.41 20.87 -16.15
C GLY A 848 -17.80 19.59 -16.89
N ARG A 849 -16.83 18.79 -17.34
CA ARG A 849 -17.04 17.56 -18.13
C ARG A 849 -16.23 16.37 -17.57
N ALA A 850 -16.48 15.16 -18.06
CA ALA A 850 -15.79 13.95 -17.58
C ALA A 850 -14.27 14.05 -17.70
N ILE A 851 -13.78 14.54 -18.85
CA ILE A 851 -12.37 14.82 -19.10
C ILE A 851 -12.17 16.33 -19.11
N THR A 852 -11.35 16.85 -18.20
CA THR A 852 -11.14 18.29 -18.02
C THR A 852 -9.65 18.64 -18.12
N VAL A 853 -9.33 19.53 -19.05
CA VAL A 853 -7.99 20.10 -19.26
C VAL A 853 -8.06 21.60 -18.98
N LEU A 854 -7.64 22.02 -17.79
CA LEU A 854 -7.90 23.36 -17.26
C LEU A 854 -6.60 24.13 -16.91
N ASN A 855 -6.43 25.34 -17.44
CA ASN A 855 -5.35 26.27 -17.05
C ASN A 855 -3.91 25.70 -17.17
N ASN A 856 -3.70 24.72 -18.03
CA ASN A 856 -2.37 24.16 -18.30
C ASN A 856 -1.62 25.02 -19.31
N ARG A 857 -0.30 24.87 -19.34
CA ARG A 857 0.61 25.45 -20.35
C ARG A 857 1.19 24.33 -21.19
N PHE A 858 0.85 24.30 -22.48
CA PHE A 858 1.39 23.37 -23.46
C PHE A 858 2.31 24.13 -24.40
N VAL A 859 3.62 24.13 -24.11
CA VAL A 859 4.58 25.00 -24.79
C VAL A 859 5.74 24.22 -25.42
N ASN A 860 5.99 24.42 -26.72
CA ASN A 860 7.12 23.80 -27.43
C ASN A 860 7.14 22.26 -27.36
N ASN A 861 5.98 21.63 -27.53
CA ASN A 861 5.86 20.18 -27.68
C ASN A 861 5.78 19.78 -29.16
N GLY A 862 5.95 18.48 -29.46
CA GLY A 862 5.65 17.87 -30.76
C GLY A 862 6.78 17.89 -31.80
N ALA A 863 7.99 18.28 -31.40
CA ALA A 863 9.11 18.49 -32.33
C ALA A 863 9.49 17.21 -33.12
N SER A 864 9.29 16.05 -32.52
CA SER A 864 9.63 14.72 -33.01
C SER A 864 8.44 13.77 -33.10
N SER A 865 7.19 14.26 -33.05
CA SER A 865 5.95 13.44 -33.11
C SER A 865 6.00 12.33 -34.18
N PRO A 866 5.54 11.11 -33.85
CA PRO A 866 5.69 9.94 -34.71
C PRO A 866 4.86 10.04 -36.00
N LEU A 867 5.12 9.12 -36.93
CA LEU A 867 4.27 8.96 -38.11
C LEU A 867 3.00 8.21 -37.71
N GLU A 868 1.84 8.77 -38.05
CA GLU A 868 0.54 8.16 -37.80
C GLU A 868 -0.23 7.98 -39.11
N GLU A 869 -1.08 6.96 -39.16
CA GLU A 869 -1.96 6.72 -40.29
C GLU A 869 -3.17 7.69 -40.24
N VAL A 870 -3.25 8.60 -41.20
CA VAL A 870 -4.31 9.63 -41.27
C VAL A 870 -5.46 9.26 -42.20
N GLU A 871 -5.17 8.43 -43.19
CA GLU A 871 -6.09 7.83 -44.14
C GLU A 871 -5.53 6.44 -44.50
N PRO A 872 -6.33 5.50 -45.01
CA PRO A 872 -5.84 4.16 -45.33
C PRO A 872 -4.59 4.16 -46.21
N ASN A 873 -3.46 3.68 -45.68
CA ASN A 873 -2.11 3.67 -46.28
C ASN A 873 -1.45 5.06 -46.47
N GLU A 874 -1.92 6.10 -45.79
CA GLU A 874 -1.31 7.42 -45.78
C GLU A 874 -0.81 7.77 -44.38
N PHE A 875 0.51 7.92 -44.26
CA PHE A 875 1.16 8.24 -42.98
C PHE A 875 1.66 9.68 -42.98
N ARG A 876 1.34 10.43 -41.92
CA ARG A 876 1.81 11.79 -41.70
C ARG A 876 2.21 11.97 -40.24
N ARG A 877 3.20 12.83 -40.00
CA ARG A 877 3.45 13.31 -38.64
C ARG A 877 2.34 14.29 -38.28
N ARG A 878 1.80 14.15 -37.07
CA ARG A 878 0.80 15.03 -36.47
C ARG A 878 1.14 15.15 -35.00
N GLY A 879 1.70 16.30 -34.64
CA GLY A 879 1.93 16.64 -33.25
C GLY A 879 0.89 17.65 -32.75
N ALA A 880 0.78 17.82 -31.46
CA ALA A 880 -0.08 18.81 -30.85
C ALA A 880 0.45 19.32 -29.50
N GLY A 881 -0.05 20.49 -29.09
CA GLY A 881 -0.07 20.81 -27.66
C GLY A 881 -1.05 19.88 -26.93
N VAL A 882 -2.26 19.72 -27.48
CA VAL A 882 -3.29 18.80 -26.98
C VAL A 882 -3.88 18.00 -28.15
N ASP A 883 -3.83 16.68 -28.07
CA ASP A 883 -4.40 15.76 -29.03
C ASP A 883 -5.47 14.85 -28.38
N LEU A 884 -6.68 14.94 -28.92
CA LEU A 884 -7.80 14.07 -28.55
C LEU A 884 -8.07 13.13 -29.72
N HIS A 885 -7.70 11.87 -29.57
CA HIS A 885 -7.81 10.86 -30.62
C HIS A 885 -8.75 9.73 -30.21
N MET A 886 -9.90 9.65 -30.87
CA MET A 886 -10.87 8.59 -30.64
C MET A 886 -10.87 7.71 -31.89
N GLY A 887 -10.10 6.61 -31.85
CA GLY A 887 -9.89 5.65 -32.93
C GLY A 887 -10.73 4.37 -32.76
N ASN A 888 -11.21 3.75 -33.84
CA ASN A 888 -12.02 2.50 -33.81
C ASN A 888 -13.31 2.61 -32.94
N GLY A 889 -14.05 1.52 -32.75
CA GLY A 889 -15.14 1.42 -31.78
C GLY A 889 -16.55 1.90 -32.17
N SER A 890 -17.41 1.91 -31.13
CA SER A 890 -18.86 2.12 -31.15
C SER A 890 -19.28 3.61 -31.05
N ILE A 891 -20.57 3.88 -30.80
CA ILE A 891 -21.22 5.22 -30.79
C ILE A 891 -20.95 5.98 -29.47
N ASP A 892 -19.95 5.58 -28.67
CA ASP A 892 -19.67 6.14 -27.35
C ASP A 892 -19.33 7.63 -27.41
N LEU A 893 -19.85 8.39 -26.44
CA LEU A 893 -19.68 9.83 -26.34
C LEU A 893 -18.56 10.16 -25.38
N GLN A 894 -17.49 10.78 -25.89
CA GLN A 894 -16.42 11.34 -25.09
C GLN A 894 -16.77 12.77 -24.70
N ASP A 895 -16.85 13.03 -23.40
CA ASP A 895 -17.25 14.30 -22.82
C ASP A 895 -16.04 15.10 -22.31
N VAL A 896 -15.60 16.09 -23.10
CA VAL A 896 -14.30 16.76 -22.89
C VAL A 896 -14.40 18.28 -22.84
N GLU A 897 -13.68 18.92 -21.93
CA GLU A 897 -13.42 20.37 -21.97
C GLU A 897 -11.94 20.73 -21.93
N ILE A 898 -11.59 21.78 -22.68
CA ILE A 898 -10.29 22.42 -22.75
C ILE A 898 -10.51 23.90 -22.41
N VAL A 899 -10.15 24.31 -21.20
CA VAL A 899 -10.52 25.62 -20.65
C VAL A 899 -9.31 26.38 -20.12
N GLY A 900 -9.16 27.66 -20.48
CA GLY A 900 -8.17 28.56 -19.87
C GLY A 900 -6.70 28.20 -20.14
N ASN A 901 -6.41 27.29 -21.07
CA ASN A 901 -5.04 26.82 -21.32
C ASN A 901 -4.25 27.81 -22.18
N VAL A 902 -2.93 27.77 -22.01
CA VAL A 902 -1.94 28.48 -22.84
C VAL A 902 -1.25 27.46 -23.73
N ILE A 903 -1.57 27.44 -25.02
CA ILE A 903 -1.11 26.44 -25.99
C ILE A 903 -0.27 27.13 -27.06
N GLU A 904 1.05 27.10 -26.88
CA GLU A 904 1.93 28.00 -27.60
C GLU A 904 3.19 27.38 -28.15
N ALA A 905 3.62 27.87 -29.31
CA ALA A 905 4.92 27.56 -29.86
C ALA A 905 5.18 26.05 -29.98
N ASN A 906 4.16 25.21 -30.12
CA ASN A 906 4.36 23.78 -30.35
C ASN A 906 4.98 23.60 -31.74
N THR A 907 6.11 22.89 -31.77
CA THR A 907 7.00 22.82 -32.92
C THR A 907 6.96 21.45 -33.57
N GLY A 908 7.39 21.34 -34.82
CA GLY A 908 7.38 20.07 -35.57
C GLY A 908 6.54 20.13 -36.83
N THR A 909 6.60 19.04 -37.62
CA THR A 909 5.89 18.97 -38.90
C THR A 909 4.42 18.68 -38.67
N ASN A 910 3.54 19.56 -39.17
CA ASN A 910 2.09 19.53 -38.95
C ASN A 910 1.70 19.52 -37.45
N THR A 911 2.47 20.24 -36.62
CA THR A 911 2.17 20.34 -35.18
C THR A 911 1.18 21.47 -34.92
N SER A 912 -0.05 21.11 -34.55
CA SER A 912 -1.15 22.05 -34.27
C SER A 912 -1.21 22.45 -32.79
N GLY A 913 -1.98 23.47 -32.44
CA GLY A 913 -2.25 23.77 -31.03
C GLY A 913 -3.12 22.68 -30.40
N VAL A 914 -4.33 22.50 -30.92
CA VAL A 914 -5.29 21.47 -30.51
C VAL A 914 -5.67 20.61 -31.70
N LEU A 915 -5.56 19.28 -31.55
CA LEU A 915 -6.06 18.28 -32.48
C LEU A 915 -7.28 17.57 -31.88
N VAL A 916 -8.38 17.49 -32.65
CA VAL A 916 -9.58 16.73 -32.28
C VAL A 916 -9.91 15.75 -33.40
N ARG A 917 -9.91 14.45 -33.09
CA ARG A 917 -9.95 13.38 -34.07
C ARG A 917 -10.99 12.31 -33.71
N ALA A 918 -11.87 12.02 -34.67
CA ALA A 918 -12.83 10.90 -34.58
C ALA A 918 -12.68 9.95 -35.76
N GLU A 919 -12.70 8.65 -35.48
CA GLU A 919 -12.72 7.57 -36.47
C GLU A 919 -13.89 6.62 -36.22
N ALA A 920 -14.19 5.74 -37.18
CA ALA A 920 -15.25 4.71 -37.05
C ALA A 920 -16.59 5.28 -36.53
N ASP A 921 -17.16 4.80 -35.43
CA ASP A 921 -18.43 5.35 -34.92
C ASP A 921 -18.29 6.40 -33.80
N ALA A 922 -17.05 6.81 -33.49
CA ALA A 922 -16.74 7.64 -32.34
C ALA A 922 -17.46 9.00 -32.33
N ARG A 923 -17.90 9.43 -31.14
CA ARG A 923 -18.56 10.72 -30.91
C ARG A 923 -17.82 11.52 -29.84
N LEU A 924 -17.55 12.79 -30.14
CA LEU A 924 -16.92 13.70 -29.19
C LEU A 924 -17.78 14.95 -28.98
N LEU A 925 -17.92 15.34 -27.72
CA LEU A 925 -18.44 16.63 -27.31
C LEU A 925 -17.30 17.41 -26.64
N VAL A 926 -16.69 18.34 -27.39
CA VAL A 926 -15.49 19.07 -26.96
C VAL A 926 -15.77 20.55 -26.81
N ASP A 927 -15.78 21.03 -25.57
CA ASP A 927 -15.84 22.45 -25.27
C ASP A 927 -14.44 23.05 -25.22
N ILE A 928 -14.20 24.12 -25.98
CA ILE A 928 -12.92 24.82 -26.03
C ILE A 928 -13.15 26.27 -25.64
N LYS A 929 -12.76 26.67 -24.42
CA LYS A 929 -13.16 27.96 -23.83
C LYS A 929 -11.99 28.75 -23.26
N ASP A 930 -11.93 30.04 -23.59
CA ASP A 930 -10.97 31.01 -23.01
C ASP A 930 -9.49 30.57 -23.10
N ASN A 931 -9.12 29.82 -24.15
CA ASN A 931 -7.73 29.39 -24.36
C ASN A 931 -6.94 30.43 -25.17
N ARG A 932 -5.65 30.56 -24.88
CA ARG A 932 -4.68 31.32 -25.68
C ARG A 932 -3.88 30.36 -26.56
N ILE A 933 -4.14 30.36 -27.87
CA ILE A 933 -3.57 29.41 -28.82
C ILE A 933 -2.78 30.17 -29.89
N ARG A 934 -1.45 30.15 -29.79
CA ARG A 934 -0.61 30.95 -30.70
C ARG A 934 0.74 30.35 -31.04
N TYR A 935 1.31 30.78 -32.18
CA TYR A 935 2.65 30.41 -32.63
C TYR A 935 2.89 28.91 -32.85
N ASN A 936 1.85 28.09 -32.94
CA ASN A 936 1.99 26.68 -33.28
C ASN A 936 2.41 26.55 -34.76
N THR A 937 3.17 25.52 -35.10
CA THR A 937 3.78 25.41 -36.44
C THR A 937 2.73 25.22 -37.55
N ALA A 938 1.64 24.50 -37.25
CA ALA A 938 0.52 24.28 -38.14
C ALA A 938 -0.70 25.11 -37.71
N ASP A 939 -1.86 24.48 -37.50
CA ASP A 939 -3.12 25.14 -37.21
C ASP A 939 -3.24 25.49 -35.72
N GLY A 940 -4.05 26.50 -35.40
CA GLY A 940 -4.44 26.75 -34.01
C GLY A 940 -5.28 25.59 -33.46
N ILE A 941 -6.41 25.31 -34.11
CA ILE A 941 -7.28 24.16 -33.82
C ILE A 941 -7.55 23.41 -35.12
N GLU A 942 -7.36 22.11 -35.12
CA GLU A 942 -7.71 21.22 -36.22
C GLU A 942 -8.72 20.16 -35.78
N LEU A 943 -9.81 20.05 -36.53
CA LEU A 943 -10.82 19.01 -36.39
C LEU A 943 -10.77 18.10 -37.61
N SER A 944 -10.50 16.82 -37.37
CA SER A 944 -10.34 15.81 -38.40
C SER A 944 -11.17 14.55 -38.11
N THR A 945 -11.56 13.83 -39.16
CA THR A 945 -12.22 12.54 -39.02
C THR A 945 -11.77 11.55 -40.09
N ARG A 946 -11.45 10.31 -39.72
CA ARG A 946 -11.07 9.23 -40.66
C ARG A 946 -12.28 8.36 -40.97
N GLU A 947 -12.55 8.05 -42.24
CA GLU A 947 -13.65 7.14 -42.65
C GLU A 947 -13.06 5.78 -42.96
N ASN A 948 -13.41 4.74 -42.20
CA ASN A 948 -13.03 3.37 -42.55
C ASN A 948 -14.22 2.57 -43.10
N ASP A 949 -15.47 2.93 -42.75
CA ASP A 949 -16.69 2.39 -43.36
C ASP A 949 -17.72 3.49 -43.73
N PRO A 950 -18.44 3.38 -44.87
CA PRO A 950 -19.48 4.36 -45.24
C PRO A 950 -20.69 4.43 -44.29
N THR A 951 -20.84 3.50 -43.34
CA THR A 951 -21.89 3.54 -42.30
C THR A 951 -21.49 4.29 -41.04
N ASP A 952 -20.20 4.61 -40.90
CA ASP A 952 -19.59 5.30 -39.77
C ASP A 952 -20.31 6.61 -39.40
N ARG A 953 -20.69 6.74 -38.13
CA ARG A 953 -21.47 7.86 -37.58
C ARG A 953 -20.64 8.90 -36.85
N ARG A 954 -19.34 9.02 -37.14
CA ARG A 954 -18.36 10.03 -36.66
C ARG A 954 -18.96 11.40 -36.45
N GLN A 955 -18.82 11.92 -35.25
CA GLN A 955 -19.37 13.22 -34.87
C GLN A 955 -18.46 13.96 -33.91
N ILE A 956 -18.18 15.22 -34.21
CA ILE A 956 -17.49 16.13 -33.29
C ILE A 956 -18.39 17.36 -33.12
N GLY A 957 -18.89 17.57 -31.91
CA GLY A 957 -19.64 18.76 -31.52
C GLY A 957 -18.99 19.49 -30.34
N GLY A 958 -19.70 20.49 -29.82
CA GLY A 958 -19.25 21.27 -28.66
C GLY A 958 -19.37 22.77 -28.86
N THR A 959 -18.88 23.52 -27.87
CA THR A 959 -18.94 24.99 -27.84
C THR A 959 -17.54 25.59 -27.75
N TRP A 960 -17.15 26.33 -28.78
CA TRP A 960 -15.84 26.97 -28.88
C TRP A 960 -15.98 28.49 -28.77
N VAL A 961 -15.60 29.06 -27.63
CA VAL A 961 -15.88 30.46 -27.28
C VAL A 961 -14.73 31.11 -26.52
N LYS A 962 -14.62 32.44 -26.61
CA LYS A 962 -13.61 33.25 -25.88
C LYS A 962 -12.14 32.95 -26.21
N ASN A 963 -11.84 32.11 -27.19
CA ASN A 963 -10.47 31.73 -27.47
C ASN A 963 -9.72 32.84 -28.22
N GLN A 964 -8.43 32.99 -27.92
CA GLN A 964 -7.51 33.84 -28.67
C GLN A 964 -6.61 32.96 -29.55
N ILE A 965 -6.96 32.86 -30.83
CA ILE A 965 -6.31 31.97 -31.80
C ILE A 965 -5.52 32.82 -32.79
N THR A 966 -4.23 33.03 -32.53
CA THR A 966 -3.45 34.02 -33.26
C THR A 966 -2.07 33.54 -33.68
N ASN A 967 -1.55 34.08 -34.78
CA ASN A 967 -0.15 33.88 -35.18
C ASN A 967 0.30 32.41 -35.32
N ASN A 968 -0.60 31.48 -35.62
CA ASN A 968 -0.24 30.10 -35.96
C ASN A 968 0.28 30.02 -37.40
N GLY A 969 1.14 29.05 -37.69
CA GLY A 969 1.86 28.94 -38.97
C GLY A 969 0.96 28.63 -40.17
N ALA A 970 -0.17 27.97 -39.95
CA ALA A 970 -1.19 27.66 -40.95
C ALA A 970 -2.51 28.41 -40.65
N HIS A 971 -3.64 27.71 -40.52
CA HIS A 971 -4.94 28.31 -40.26
C HIS A 971 -5.13 28.63 -38.78
N GLY A 972 -6.07 29.54 -38.48
CA GLY A 972 -6.56 29.67 -37.10
C GLY A 972 -7.34 28.42 -36.68
N VAL A 973 -8.39 28.11 -37.43
CA VAL A 973 -9.23 26.92 -37.23
C VAL A 973 -9.37 26.17 -38.56
N GLN A 974 -9.05 24.87 -38.56
CA GLN A 974 -9.25 24.00 -39.72
C GLN A 974 -10.27 22.90 -39.38
N VAL A 975 -11.37 22.86 -40.13
CA VAL A 975 -12.40 21.83 -40.00
C VAL A 975 -12.41 20.98 -41.27
N ILE A 976 -11.72 19.85 -41.22
CA ILE A 976 -11.64 18.88 -42.34
C ILE A 976 -12.44 17.59 -42.06
N GLY A 977 -12.89 17.40 -40.82
CA GLY A 977 -13.76 16.29 -40.41
C GLY A 977 -15.26 16.59 -40.41
N ARG A 978 -16.06 15.55 -40.21
CA ARG A 978 -17.52 15.67 -39.98
C ARG A 978 -17.77 16.32 -38.62
N HIS A 979 -18.66 17.32 -38.59
CA HIS A 979 -18.87 18.17 -37.43
C HIS A 979 -20.37 18.41 -37.15
N GLY A 980 -20.69 18.67 -35.89
CA GLY A 980 -22.04 18.64 -35.32
C GLY A 980 -22.42 17.24 -34.80
N LEU A 981 -23.25 17.19 -33.77
CA LEU A 981 -23.84 15.95 -33.24
C LEU A 981 -25.18 15.68 -33.90
N TYR A 982 -25.42 14.41 -34.25
CA TYR A 982 -26.65 13.94 -34.88
C TYR A 982 -27.24 12.84 -34.01
N ASP A 983 -28.19 13.19 -33.17
CA ASP A 983 -28.89 12.25 -32.31
C ASP A 983 -30.07 11.62 -33.05
N ASN A 984 -30.00 10.30 -33.23
CA ASN A 984 -31.13 9.50 -33.74
C ASN A 984 -32.07 9.19 -32.58
N ILE A 985 -33.01 10.09 -32.31
CA ILE A 985 -34.14 9.79 -31.43
C ILE A 985 -35.06 8.74 -32.12
N PRO A 986 -35.83 7.91 -31.38
CA PRO A 986 -36.70 6.85 -31.95
C PRO A 986 -37.83 7.33 -32.88
N THR A 987 -37.89 8.62 -33.19
CA THR A 987 -38.80 9.26 -34.13
C THR A 987 -38.08 9.53 -35.46
N PRO A 988 -38.78 9.68 -36.60
CA PRO A 988 -38.15 9.96 -37.90
C PRO A 988 -37.45 11.33 -38.01
N GLU A 989 -37.30 12.07 -36.90
CA GLU A 989 -36.70 13.39 -36.82
C GLU A 989 -35.28 13.27 -36.22
N VAL A 990 -34.26 13.61 -37.00
CA VAL A 990 -32.86 13.66 -36.54
C VAL A 990 -32.66 14.99 -35.83
N VAL A 991 -32.32 14.94 -34.53
CA VAL A 991 -31.93 16.15 -33.78
C VAL A 991 -30.49 16.44 -34.11
N VAL A 992 -30.22 17.64 -34.63
CA VAL A 992 -28.87 18.07 -34.97
C VAL A 992 -28.43 19.20 -34.05
N THR A 993 -27.39 18.95 -33.27
CA THR A 993 -26.71 19.95 -32.45
C THR A 993 -25.48 20.45 -33.21
N PRO A 994 -25.44 21.70 -33.68
CA PRO A 994 -24.30 22.21 -34.43
C PRO A 994 -23.04 22.31 -33.55
N LEU A 995 -21.88 22.32 -34.19
CA LEU A 995 -20.66 22.83 -33.57
C LEU A 995 -20.78 24.34 -33.44
N PHE A 996 -20.73 24.88 -32.22
CA PHE A 996 -20.81 26.32 -31.98
C PHE A 996 -19.40 26.92 -32.00
N ILE A 997 -19.16 27.87 -32.90
CA ILE A 997 -17.90 28.62 -32.95
C ILE A 997 -18.19 30.11 -32.78
N GLY A 998 -18.04 30.59 -31.54
CA GLY A 998 -18.44 31.93 -31.12
C GLY A 998 -19.94 32.02 -30.81
N ILE A 999 -20.25 32.84 -29.81
CA ILE A 999 -21.63 33.18 -29.43
C ILE A 999 -21.72 34.71 -29.25
N GLU A 1000 -22.83 35.33 -29.68
CA GLU A 1000 -23.10 36.75 -29.47
C GLU A 1000 -23.34 37.04 -27.98
N GLY A 1001 -22.72 38.12 -27.48
CA GLY A 1001 -22.92 38.64 -26.14
C GLY A 1001 -21.67 38.55 -25.28
N VAL A 1002 -21.87 38.82 -23.99
CA VAL A 1002 -20.81 38.82 -22.98
C VAL A 1002 -21.12 37.79 -21.91
N ASP A 1003 -20.08 37.18 -21.37
CA ASP A 1003 -20.23 36.28 -20.24
C ASP A 1003 -20.52 37.08 -18.97
N PRO A 1004 -21.65 36.84 -18.28
CA PRO A 1004 -21.95 37.52 -17.04
C PRO A 1004 -20.94 37.21 -15.91
N ALA A 1005 -20.16 36.13 -16.00
CA ALA A 1005 -19.19 35.73 -14.99
C ALA A 1005 -17.94 36.62 -14.97
N ASP A 1006 -17.39 36.97 -16.15
CA ASP A 1006 -16.13 37.73 -16.27
C ASP A 1006 -16.24 39.00 -17.12
N GLY A 1007 -17.38 39.24 -17.78
CA GLY A 1007 -17.62 40.40 -18.64
C GLY A 1007 -16.94 40.34 -20.01
N LYS A 1008 -16.23 39.25 -20.34
CA LYS A 1008 -15.58 39.06 -21.64
C LYS A 1008 -16.62 38.68 -22.71
N GLU A 1009 -16.37 39.06 -23.96
CA GLU A 1009 -17.20 38.61 -25.10
C GLU A 1009 -17.12 37.09 -25.28
N TRP A 1010 -18.24 36.43 -25.57
CA TRP A 1010 -18.28 35.00 -25.89
C TRP A 1010 -17.67 34.67 -27.28
N GLY A 1011 -17.39 35.67 -28.09
CA GLY A 1011 -16.73 35.52 -29.39
C GLY A 1011 -15.30 35.03 -29.28
N ASN A 1012 -14.77 34.44 -30.37
CA ASN A 1012 -13.35 34.11 -30.48
C ASN A 1012 -12.61 35.23 -31.21
N VAL A 1013 -11.35 35.47 -30.82
CA VAL A 1013 -10.42 36.33 -31.57
C VAL A 1013 -9.55 35.44 -32.46
N ILE A 1014 -9.72 35.53 -33.77
CA ILE A 1014 -8.94 34.77 -34.75
C ILE A 1014 -8.20 35.74 -35.66
N SER A 1015 -6.87 35.82 -35.56
CA SER A 1015 -6.11 36.82 -36.32
C SER A 1015 -4.66 36.45 -36.59
N HIS A 1016 -4.07 37.02 -37.64
CA HIS A 1016 -2.63 36.93 -37.95
C HIS A 1016 -2.08 35.50 -38.14
N ASN A 1017 -2.93 34.51 -38.42
CA ASN A 1017 -2.49 33.15 -38.79
C ASN A 1017 -1.92 33.15 -40.23
N GLY A 1018 -1.03 32.21 -40.54
CA GLY A 1018 -0.28 32.18 -41.80
C GLY A 1018 -1.12 31.93 -43.06
N LEU A 1019 -2.24 31.22 -42.92
CA LEU A 1019 -3.22 30.96 -43.98
C LEU A 1019 -4.57 31.62 -43.62
N ASP A 1020 -5.69 30.91 -43.77
CA ASP A 1020 -7.01 31.45 -43.46
C ASP A 1020 -7.27 31.54 -41.95
N GLY A 1021 -8.11 32.49 -41.54
CA GLY A 1021 -8.62 32.52 -40.16
C GLY A 1021 -9.37 31.23 -39.80
N MET A 1022 -10.27 30.79 -40.68
CA MET A 1022 -11.01 29.54 -40.53
C MET A 1022 -11.25 28.89 -41.90
N THR A 1023 -11.13 27.57 -41.99
CA THR A 1023 -11.54 26.77 -43.16
C THR A 1023 -12.48 25.65 -42.76
N VAL A 1024 -13.45 25.35 -43.63
CA VAL A 1024 -14.42 24.26 -43.46
C VAL A 1024 -14.51 23.48 -44.77
N ASN A 1025 -13.99 22.26 -44.78
CA ASN A 1025 -13.72 21.49 -46.00
C ASN A 1025 -14.55 20.20 -46.13
N ARG A 1026 -15.37 19.86 -45.13
CA ARG A 1026 -16.26 18.67 -45.14
C ARG A 1026 -17.68 19.07 -44.69
N GLY A 1027 -18.66 18.21 -44.95
CA GLY A 1027 -20.07 18.46 -44.60
C GLY A 1027 -20.37 18.26 -43.11
N GLY A 1028 -21.25 19.11 -42.55
CA GLY A 1028 -21.67 19.09 -41.15
C GLY A 1028 -22.60 20.26 -40.82
N HIS A 1029 -22.84 20.51 -39.53
CA HIS A 1029 -23.55 21.71 -39.05
C HIS A 1029 -22.66 22.55 -38.12
N ILE A 1030 -22.38 23.79 -38.53
CA ILE A 1030 -21.72 24.81 -37.71
C ILE A 1030 -22.71 25.94 -37.47
N SER A 1031 -22.69 26.49 -36.25
CA SER A 1031 -23.39 27.71 -35.90
C SER A 1031 -22.41 28.75 -35.40
N PHE A 1032 -22.55 29.96 -35.94
CA PHE A 1032 -22.00 31.19 -35.38
C PHE A 1032 -23.20 31.86 -34.72
N ALA A 1033 -23.36 31.65 -33.42
CA ALA A 1033 -24.57 32.04 -32.70
C ALA A 1033 -24.50 33.48 -32.21
#